data_AF-Q7UUA7-F1
#
_entry.id   AF-Q7UUA7-F1
#
_cell.length_a   1.000
_cell.length_b   1.000
_cell.length_c   1.000
_cell.angle_alpha   90.00
_cell.angle_beta   90.00
_cell.angle_gamma   90.00
#
_symmetry.space_group_name_H-M   'P 1'
#
loop_
_entity.id
_entity.type
_entity.pdbx_description
1 polymer ?
#
loop_
_entity_poly.entity_id
_entity_poly.type
_entity_poly.pdbx_seq_one_letter_code
_entity_poly.pdbx_strand_id
1 'polypeptide(L)'
;MKIDGFKFPSKHLIMLSGLFLSLSCSVATGQEISDKWKFQLNDPGEDWQRSNFDDSAWSDAAGGFGTHGTPAARIGHVWDTDSIWLRKSFELKSVPAKPALLVHHDEDAEVYLNGKLVAKLSGYSTQYHTLPLKPAEASALRVGTNLMAVHCVQKTGGQFIDVHVVDSQNVPTLPKPELSTKPFQSELITKWGAEVTAENAWTEYPRPQLQRSNWTNLNGTWAYAITSKKSEMPAEWAGEILVPFPLESKLGGVQRLLDSEESLWYRRSFEGTPTEGKRTLLNFEAVDYQCEAFVNGKPVGSHTGGNTPFTFDITDAVKDGRNELIVRVEDATEEWQLRGKQTLNARGIWYTQVSGIWQTVWMEEVASQHINDLKIKTDAQAGSITIAVDREGNAPVKIEVRDNGEVVASATGNTESVTLSIPDAKLWSPDSPHLYTIDATMLDGQGATLDQVTSYTGIRDVGKVKDADGNWRFTLNGEVIFHWGPLDQGWWPDGLLTPPSDEAMLFDIEWLKSAGFNIIRKHIKVEPRRYYYHCDRLGMMVWQDQVSGGSGEGAWPKWTRLAPNPSEATWPNEPHAQFMRELEWMIDSLENHPSIVCWVPFNEAWGQHLTMEVGKWMVERDPSRLINIASGGNFWPVGDIVDEHRYPHPGFPFDLNTNGRFDNFIKVIGEFGGHGYPVQGHLWDANRRNWGYGGLPQTKAEYKERYTTSIDKLKELQQQGIAAGIYTQTTDVEGEINGLMTYDRKVIKIPAEELAELHEPLLDPAE
;
A
#
# COMPACT_ATOMS: atom_id res chain seq x y z
N MET A 1 -20.01 41.23 -5.58
CA MET A 1 -19.10 42.39 -5.79
C MET A 1 -18.12 41.94 -6.88
N LYS A 2 -18.28 42.45 -8.11
CA LYS A 2 -17.44 42.10 -9.28
C LYS A 2 -16.10 42.83 -9.17
N ILE A 3 -15.00 42.18 -9.51
CA ILE A 3 -13.74 42.86 -9.85
C ILE A 3 -13.20 42.27 -11.16
N ASP A 4 -12.98 43.18 -12.09
CA ASP A 4 -12.62 43.01 -13.50
C ASP A 4 -11.13 42.79 -13.75
N GLY A 5 -10.84 42.34 -14.97
CA GLY A 5 -9.55 41.92 -15.50
C GLY A 5 -8.44 42.98 -15.60
N PHE A 6 -7.22 42.48 -15.76
CA PHE A 6 -6.04 43.26 -16.11
C PHE A 6 -5.64 43.05 -17.57
N LYS A 7 -5.58 44.16 -18.32
CA LYS A 7 -5.02 44.27 -19.67
C LYS A 7 -3.56 44.74 -19.60
N PHE A 8 -2.70 44.14 -20.43
CA PHE A 8 -1.35 44.61 -20.75
C PHE A 8 -1.37 45.92 -21.55
N PRO A 9 -0.32 46.76 -21.43
CA PRO A 9 0.03 47.71 -22.47
C PRO A 9 1.41 47.40 -23.11
N SER A 10 1.38 47.36 -24.44
CA SER A 10 2.53 47.46 -25.34
C SER A 10 3.11 48.87 -25.39
N LYS A 11 4.44 49.04 -25.39
CA LYS A 11 5.18 50.18 -25.99
C LYS A 11 6.58 49.69 -26.40
N HIS A 12 6.82 49.58 -27.70
CA HIS A 12 7.52 50.52 -28.58
C HIS A 12 9.05 50.35 -28.62
N LEU A 13 9.46 49.98 -29.83
CA LEU A 13 10.78 49.71 -30.37
C LEU A 13 11.58 51.01 -30.51
N ILE A 14 12.78 51.07 -29.92
CA ILE A 14 13.82 52.03 -30.29
C ILE A 14 15.03 51.21 -30.73
N MET A 15 15.36 51.30 -32.02
CA MET A 15 16.63 50.84 -32.57
C MET A 15 17.76 51.75 -32.06
N LEU A 16 18.78 51.13 -31.45
CA LEU A 16 20.12 51.70 -31.38
C LEU A 16 21.10 50.64 -31.89
N SER A 17 21.64 50.93 -33.06
CA SER A 17 22.79 50.29 -33.68
C SER A 17 24.03 50.44 -32.80
N GLY A 18 24.59 49.33 -32.34
CA GLY A 18 25.88 49.27 -31.66
C GLY A 18 26.61 47.99 -32.05
N LEU A 19 27.76 48.16 -32.71
CA LEU A 19 28.73 47.11 -33.03
C LEU A 19 29.00 46.20 -31.83
N PHE A 20 28.64 44.92 -31.92
CA PHE A 20 29.15 43.90 -31.02
C PHE A 20 30.44 43.33 -31.61
N LEU A 21 31.57 43.64 -30.96
CA LEU A 21 32.77 42.83 -31.04
C LEU A 21 32.41 41.43 -30.52
N SER A 22 32.54 40.42 -31.38
CA SER A 22 32.47 39.03 -30.98
C SER A 22 33.71 38.68 -30.16
N LEU A 23 33.65 38.84 -28.83
CA LEU A 23 34.45 38.00 -27.95
C LEU A 23 33.73 36.64 -27.87
N SER A 24 34.25 35.67 -28.62
CA SER A 24 34.01 34.26 -28.35
C SER A 24 34.59 33.95 -26.97
N CYS A 25 33.77 34.09 -25.93
CA CYS A 25 34.07 33.52 -24.64
C CYS A 25 33.90 32.01 -24.80
N SER A 26 35.00 31.28 -24.93
CA SER A 26 35.00 29.83 -24.83
C SER A 26 34.55 29.48 -23.41
N VAL A 27 33.29 29.10 -23.25
CA VAL A 27 32.86 28.37 -22.05
C VAL A 27 33.70 27.11 -22.01
N ALA A 28 34.58 27.00 -21.01
CA ALA A 28 35.36 25.80 -20.80
C ALA A 28 34.38 24.62 -20.65
N THR A 29 34.37 23.73 -21.62
CA THR A 29 33.57 22.51 -21.59
C THR A 29 33.96 21.72 -20.36
N GLY A 30 33.07 21.62 -19.36
CA GLY A 30 33.24 20.69 -18.26
C GLY A 30 33.46 19.27 -18.79
N GLN A 31 34.27 18.49 -18.09
CA GLN A 31 34.49 17.09 -18.41
C GLN A 31 33.13 16.35 -18.32
N GLU A 32 32.71 15.68 -19.40
CA GLU A 32 31.52 14.83 -19.36
C GLU A 32 31.77 13.66 -18.41
N ILE A 33 30.85 13.46 -17.46
CA ILE A 33 30.91 12.33 -16.54
C ILE A 33 30.20 11.15 -17.18
N SER A 34 30.96 10.07 -17.41
CA SER A 34 30.38 8.77 -17.72
C SER A 34 29.82 8.16 -16.44
N ASP A 35 28.53 7.84 -16.50
CA ASP A 35 27.81 7.19 -15.41
C ASP A 35 27.58 5.70 -15.63
N LYS A 36 28.13 5.13 -16.70
CA LYS A 36 28.02 3.71 -16.99
C LYS A 36 29.13 2.95 -16.27
N TRP A 37 28.72 2.01 -15.43
CA TRP A 37 29.59 1.12 -14.68
C TRP A 37 29.29 -0.32 -15.02
N LYS A 38 30.32 -1.14 -14.92
CA LYS A 38 30.19 -2.59 -14.76
C LYS A 38 30.36 -2.95 -13.31
N PHE A 39 29.60 -3.90 -12.81
CA PHE A 39 29.70 -4.36 -11.43
C PHE A 39 29.54 -5.86 -11.26
N GLN A 40 30.04 -6.35 -10.11
CA GLN A 40 29.78 -7.68 -9.60
C GLN A 40 29.70 -7.67 -8.07
N LEU A 41 28.90 -8.58 -7.50
CA LEU A 41 28.64 -8.69 -6.05
C LEU A 41 29.40 -9.85 -5.37
N ASN A 42 30.06 -10.68 -6.16
CA ASN A 42 30.93 -11.76 -5.70
C ASN A 42 32.38 -11.43 -6.03
N ASP A 43 33.30 -11.86 -5.15
CA ASP A 43 34.74 -11.65 -5.30
C ASP A 43 35.24 -12.11 -6.69
N PRO A 44 35.75 -11.20 -7.53
CA PRO A 44 36.22 -11.51 -8.88
C PRO A 44 37.61 -12.16 -8.91
N GLY A 45 38.27 -12.34 -7.77
CA GLY A 45 39.63 -12.87 -7.66
C GLY A 45 40.71 -11.81 -7.84
N GLU A 46 41.95 -12.24 -8.06
CA GLU A 46 43.10 -11.33 -8.17
C GLU A 46 43.10 -10.51 -9.47
N ASP A 47 43.81 -9.39 -9.46
CA ASP A 47 44.10 -8.54 -10.64
C ASP A 47 42.89 -7.88 -11.34
N TRP A 48 41.69 -7.97 -10.78
CA TRP A 48 40.46 -7.35 -11.28
C TRP A 48 40.55 -5.83 -11.45
N GLN A 49 41.51 -5.15 -10.84
CA GLN A 49 41.76 -3.71 -10.99
C GLN A 49 42.58 -3.33 -12.23
N ARG A 50 43.17 -4.32 -12.93
CA ARG A 50 44.04 -4.07 -14.09
C ARG A 50 43.24 -3.77 -15.36
N SER A 51 43.84 -2.98 -16.25
CA SER A 51 43.22 -2.56 -17.52
C SER A 51 42.95 -3.70 -18.50
N ASN A 52 43.63 -4.84 -18.37
CA ASN A 52 43.48 -6.00 -19.24
C ASN A 52 42.62 -7.13 -18.64
N PHE A 53 42.00 -6.91 -17.48
CA PHE A 53 41.05 -7.87 -16.90
C PHE A 53 39.77 -7.92 -17.74
N ASP A 54 39.25 -9.13 -17.95
CA ASP A 54 38.04 -9.38 -18.72
C ASP A 54 36.80 -9.27 -17.81
N ASP A 55 36.07 -8.16 -17.95
CA ASP A 55 34.83 -7.88 -17.24
C ASP A 55 33.58 -8.10 -18.13
N SER A 56 33.69 -8.87 -19.23
CA SER A 56 32.56 -9.07 -20.14
C SER A 56 31.35 -9.75 -19.51
N ALA A 57 31.55 -10.51 -18.42
CA ALA A 57 30.50 -11.21 -17.69
C ALA A 57 29.88 -10.36 -16.55
N TRP A 58 30.41 -9.17 -16.28
CA TRP A 58 29.88 -8.27 -15.25
C TRP A 58 28.62 -7.57 -15.74
N SER A 59 27.74 -7.23 -14.79
CA SER A 59 26.49 -6.54 -15.08
C SER A 59 26.71 -5.06 -15.34
N ASP A 60 25.96 -4.46 -16.27
CA ASP A 60 25.96 -3.02 -16.51
C ASP A 60 24.95 -2.31 -15.59
N ALA A 61 25.30 -1.12 -15.10
CA ALA A 61 24.45 -0.27 -14.27
C ALA A 61 24.85 1.22 -14.35
N ALA A 62 23.91 2.10 -13.98
CA ALA A 62 24.20 3.52 -13.77
C ALA A 62 24.89 3.74 -12.41
N GLY A 63 25.74 4.78 -12.34
CA GLY A 63 26.58 5.07 -11.18
C GLY A 63 25.82 5.58 -9.97
N GLY A 64 26.49 5.46 -8.82
CA GLY A 64 25.89 5.63 -7.52
C GLY A 64 25.14 4.39 -7.09
N PHE A 65 25.92 3.49 -6.48
CA PHE A 65 25.49 2.19 -6.02
C PHE A 65 25.19 2.26 -4.54
N GLY A 66 23.96 1.97 -4.13
CA GLY A 66 23.64 1.99 -2.72
C GLY A 66 22.17 1.82 -2.41
N THR A 67 21.75 2.21 -1.21
CA THR A 67 20.35 2.13 -0.79
C THR A 67 19.70 3.52 -0.78
N HIS A 68 18.41 3.59 -1.14
CA HIS A 68 17.69 4.86 -1.12
C HIS A 68 17.59 5.43 0.31
N GLY A 69 17.74 6.73 0.51
CA GLY A 69 17.73 7.33 1.85
C GLY A 69 19.10 7.49 2.50
N THR A 70 20.19 7.03 1.87
CA THR A 70 21.51 7.59 2.17
C THR A 70 21.49 9.10 1.87
N PRO A 71 21.85 9.97 2.82
CA PRO A 71 21.82 11.42 2.60
C PRO A 71 22.63 11.83 1.36
N ALA A 72 22.03 12.66 0.50
CA ALA A 72 22.65 13.15 -0.75
C ALA A 72 23.15 12.05 -1.72
N ALA A 73 22.67 10.81 -1.59
CA ALA A 73 22.98 9.77 -2.56
C ALA A 73 22.26 9.98 -3.88
N ARG A 74 22.93 9.51 -4.93
CA ARG A 74 22.45 9.48 -6.30
C ARG A 74 22.35 8.02 -6.68
N ILE A 75 21.19 7.39 -6.53
CA ILE A 75 21.08 5.93 -6.66
C ILE A 75 20.79 5.56 -8.11
N GLY A 76 21.83 5.33 -8.92
CA GLY A 76 21.68 4.75 -10.26
C GLY A 76 21.51 3.22 -10.23
N HIS A 77 21.92 2.57 -9.13
CA HIS A 77 21.69 1.15 -8.94
C HIS A 77 21.59 0.78 -7.46
N VAL A 78 20.65 -0.11 -7.13
CA VAL A 78 20.49 -0.58 -5.76
C VAL A 78 21.54 -1.64 -5.47
N TRP A 79 22.27 -1.47 -4.38
CA TRP A 79 23.24 -2.44 -3.88
C TRP A 79 22.99 -2.68 -2.38
N ASP A 80 22.69 -3.92 -2.00
CA ASP A 80 22.35 -4.32 -0.63
C ASP A 80 23.14 -5.53 -0.07
N THR A 81 24.31 -5.85 -0.64
CA THR A 81 25.21 -6.93 -0.19
C THR A 81 26.46 -6.41 0.54
N ASP A 82 27.19 -7.26 1.25
CA ASP A 82 28.38 -6.85 2.03
C ASP A 82 29.52 -6.23 1.21
N SER A 83 29.56 -6.45 -0.11
CA SER A 83 30.66 -5.96 -0.97
C SER A 83 30.20 -5.75 -2.41
N ILE A 84 30.81 -4.77 -3.07
CA ILE A 84 30.64 -4.51 -4.50
C ILE A 84 31.98 -4.18 -5.16
N TRP A 85 32.19 -4.72 -6.35
CA TRP A 85 33.31 -4.43 -7.22
C TRP A 85 32.79 -3.71 -8.45
N LEU A 86 33.40 -2.57 -8.78
CA LEU A 86 32.98 -1.66 -9.83
C LEU A 86 34.12 -1.39 -10.80
N ARG A 87 33.81 -1.33 -12.10
CA ARG A 87 34.75 -0.95 -13.16
C ARG A 87 34.09 -0.01 -14.15
N LYS A 88 34.79 1.05 -14.55
CA LYS A 88 34.37 1.90 -15.68
C LYS A 88 35.54 2.44 -16.47
N SER A 89 35.34 2.55 -17.77
CA SER A 89 36.24 3.30 -18.65
C SER A 89 35.73 4.72 -18.86
N PHE A 90 36.65 5.68 -18.91
CA PHE A 90 36.33 7.09 -19.17
C PHE A 90 37.43 7.76 -19.99
N GLU A 91 37.06 8.79 -20.74
CA GLU A 91 37.95 9.53 -21.64
C GLU A 91 38.36 10.87 -21.03
N LEU A 92 39.66 11.18 -21.10
CA LEU A 92 40.20 12.50 -20.73
C LEU A 92 40.75 13.21 -21.96
N LYS A 93 40.15 14.34 -22.33
CA LYS A 93 40.71 15.25 -23.36
C LYS A 93 42.01 15.91 -22.90
N SER A 94 42.13 16.15 -21.60
CA SER A 94 43.33 16.62 -20.91
C SER A 94 43.30 16.11 -19.46
N VAL A 95 44.46 15.89 -18.85
CA VAL A 95 44.52 15.62 -17.40
C VAL A 95 44.10 16.90 -16.64
N PRO A 96 43.21 16.83 -15.63
CA PRO A 96 42.81 17.99 -14.84
C PRO A 96 43.99 18.74 -14.24
N ALA A 97 43.86 20.06 -14.08
CA ALA A 97 44.94 20.88 -13.51
C ALA A 97 45.11 20.64 -12.01
N LYS A 98 43.98 20.39 -11.32
CA LYS A 98 43.97 19.94 -9.91
C LYS A 98 43.15 18.66 -9.79
N PRO A 99 43.71 17.51 -10.22
CA PRO A 99 42.98 16.25 -10.27
C PRO A 99 42.54 15.81 -8.88
N ALA A 100 41.28 15.43 -8.77
CA ALA A 100 40.67 14.95 -7.54
C ALA A 100 39.68 13.83 -7.85
N LEU A 101 39.35 13.06 -6.81
CA LEU A 101 38.18 12.20 -6.81
C LEU A 101 37.00 12.97 -6.23
N LEU A 102 35.86 13.00 -6.92
CA LEU A 102 34.58 13.34 -6.33
C LEU A 102 33.99 12.03 -5.79
N VAL A 103 33.82 11.94 -4.47
CA VAL A 103 33.42 10.70 -3.80
C VAL A 103 32.28 10.93 -2.84
N HIS A 104 31.35 9.98 -2.83
CA HIS A 104 30.44 9.75 -1.73
C HIS A 104 30.45 8.24 -1.46
N HIS A 105 30.82 7.86 -0.25
CA HIS A 105 30.95 6.47 0.16
C HIS A 105 30.44 6.28 1.59
N ASP A 106 30.07 5.05 1.89
CA ASP A 106 29.79 4.56 3.22
C ASP A 106 30.68 3.35 3.52
N GLU A 107 31.23 3.31 4.73
CA GLU A 107 32.35 2.45 5.16
C GLU A 107 33.60 2.44 4.24
N ASP A 108 34.21 1.27 4.04
CA ASP A 108 35.57 1.16 3.53
C ASP A 108 35.57 0.99 2.01
N ALA A 109 36.34 1.83 1.31
CA ALA A 109 36.46 1.76 -0.14
C ALA A 109 37.90 1.93 -0.64
N GLU A 110 38.28 1.15 -1.65
CA GLU A 110 39.55 1.25 -2.35
C GLU A 110 39.32 1.68 -3.80
N VAL A 111 39.99 2.76 -4.22
CA VAL A 111 39.88 3.31 -5.57
C VAL A 111 41.19 3.13 -6.32
N TYR A 112 41.09 2.58 -7.52
CA TYR A 112 42.20 2.32 -8.43
C TYR A 112 42.02 3.09 -9.74
N LEU A 113 43.10 3.68 -10.24
CA LEU A 113 43.17 4.29 -11.57
C LEU A 113 44.23 3.59 -12.40
N ASN A 114 43.84 3.04 -13.54
CA ASN A 114 44.71 2.26 -14.45
C ASN A 114 45.54 1.19 -13.70
N GLY A 115 44.91 0.48 -12.75
CA GLY A 115 45.53 -0.56 -11.93
C GLY A 115 46.38 -0.07 -10.75
N LYS A 116 46.56 1.24 -10.56
CA LYS A 116 47.26 1.82 -9.41
C LYS A 116 46.27 2.22 -8.33
N LEU A 117 46.47 1.77 -7.10
CA LEU A 117 45.70 2.23 -5.95
C LEU A 117 45.98 3.74 -5.73
N VAL A 118 44.91 4.55 -5.73
CA VAL A 118 45.00 6.01 -5.57
C VAL A 118 44.30 6.54 -4.32
N ALA A 119 43.36 5.79 -3.74
CA ALA A 119 42.73 6.15 -2.47
C ALA A 119 42.31 4.91 -1.67
N LYS A 120 42.44 5.01 -0.34
CA LYS A 120 41.77 4.15 0.64
C LYS A 120 40.90 5.04 1.51
N LEU A 121 39.62 4.72 1.58
CA LEU A 121 38.60 5.46 2.28
C LEU A 121 38.12 4.59 3.44
N SER A 122 37.82 5.22 4.58
CA SER A 122 37.34 4.56 5.78
C SER A 122 36.33 5.44 6.50
N GLY A 123 35.38 4.85 7.21
CA GLY A 123 34.25 5.59 7.76
C GLY A 123 33.24 5.97 6.67
N TYR A 124 32.47 7.03 6.85
CA TYR A 124 31.41 7.35 5.88
C TYR A 124 31.34 8.84 5.57
N SER A 125 30.67 9.16 4.48
CA SER A 125 30.30 10.52 4.07
C SER A 125 28.79 10.60 3.88
N THR A 126 28.20 11.76 4.16
CA THR A 126 26.76 12.03 3.99
C THR A 126 26.45 12.91 2.78
N GLN A 127 27.49 13.21 1.98
CA GLN A 127 27.42 13.98 0.76
C GLN A 127 28.70 13.79 -0.05
N TYR A 128 28.62 14.14 -1.33
CA TYR A 128 29.78 14.21 -2.20
C TYR A 128 30.82 15.20 -1.69
N HIS A 129 32.07 14.77 -1.67
CA HIS A 129 33.21 15.60 -1.34
C HIS A 129 34.37 15.33 -2.31
N THR A 130 35.21 16.34 -2.50
CA THR A 130 36.39 16.22 -3.35
C THR A 130 37.60 15.78 -2.53
N LEU A 131 38.27 14.71 -2.95
CA LEU A 131 39.55 14.23 -2.44
C LEU A 131 40.67 14.53 -3.45
N PRO A 132 41.51 15.55 -3.24
CA PRO A 132 42.62 15.87 -4.14
C PRO A 132 43.62 14.71 -4.27
N LEU A 133 44.03 14.39 -5.50
CA LEU A 133 45.06 13.39 -5.76
C LEU A 133 46.45 14.02 -5.58
N LYS A 134 47.33 13.36 -4.81
CA LYS A 134 48.74 13.75 -4.69
C LYS A 134 49.44 13.56 -6.04
N PRO A 135 50.56 14.24 -6.30
CA PRO A 135 51.28 14.12 -7.57
C PRO A 135 51.61 12.66 -7.98
N ALA A 136 51.93 11.81 -7.01
CA ALA A 136 52.19 10.39 -7.25
C ALA A 136 50.93 9.62 -7.66
N GLU A 137 49.75 9.95 -7.14
CA GLU A 137 48.48 9.30 -7.48
C GLU A 137 47.95 9.84 -8.83
N ALA A 138 48.03 11.15 -9.03
CA ALA A 138 47.66 11.84 -10.27
C ALA A 138 48.45 11.34 -11.49
N SER A 139 49.68 10.85 -11.31
CA SER A 139 50.49 10.25 -12.38
C SER A 139 49.87 8.97 -12.98
N ALA A 140 48.82 8.41 -12.37
CA ALA A 140 48.07 7.29 -12.92
C ALA A 140 47.18 7.72 -14.10
N LEU A 141 46.77 8.99 -14.17
CA LEU A 141 45.92 9.51 -15.21
C LEU A 141 46.70 9.77 -16.50
N ARG A 142 46.05 9.55 -17.64
CA ARG A 142 46.60 9.87 -18.97
C ARG A 142 45.55 10.52 -19.86
N VAL A 143 45.99 11.23 -20.88
CA VAL A 143 45.09 11.69 -21.97
C VAL A 143 44.59 10.47 -22.74
N GLY A 144 43.30 10.48 -23.11
CA GLY A 144 42.59 9.35 -23.72
C GLY A 144 41.91 8.43 -22.71
N THR A 145 41.85 7.13 -23.02
CA THR A 145 41.12 6.14 -22.23
C THR A 145 41.80 5.81 -20.90
N ASN A 146 41.04 5.92 -19.83
CA ASN A 146 41.42 5.54 -18.48
C ASN A 146 40.43 4.51 -17.91
N LEU A 147 40.93 3.61 -17.06
CA LEU A 147 40.12 2.70 -16.25
C LEU A 147 40.06 3.21 -14.81
N MET A 148 38.85 3.24 -14.24
CA MET A 148 38.63 3.32 -12.80
C MET A 148 38.08 1.98 -12.31
N ALA A 149 38.62 1.50 -11.20
CA ALA A 149 38.13 0.32 -10.51
C ALA A 149 37.93 0.65 -9.03
N VAL A 150 36.83 0.20 -8.43
CA VAL A 150 36.46 0.50 -7.03
C VAL A 150 35.99 -0.76 -6.35
N HIS A 151 36.46 -1.02 -5.14
CA HIS A 151 35.94 -2.05 -4.26
C HIS A 151 35.42 -1.37 -3.00
N CYS A 152 34.14 -1.57 -2.69
CA CYS A 152 33.52 -1.05 -1.48
C CYS A 152 33.07 -2.24 -0.64
N VAL A 153 33.46 -2.24 0.64
CA VAL A 153 33.01 -3.23 1.63
C VAL A 153 32.15 -2.50 2.62
N GLN A 154 30.95 -3.02 2.80
CA GLN A 154 30.01 -2.42 3.71
C GLN A 154 29.17 -3.43 4.47
N LYS A 155 29.33 -3.48 5.78
CA LYS A 155 28.64 -4.45 6.67
C LYS A 155 27.57 -3.80 7.53
N THR A 156 27.65 -2.50 7.74
CA THR A 156 26.66 -1.70 8.49
C THR A 156 26.46 -0.33 7.82
N GLY A 157 25.45 0.45 8.22
CA GLY A 157 25.24 1.81 7.69
C GLY A 157 24.17 1.95 6.60
N GLY A 158 24.22 3.07 5.86
CA GLY A 158 23.27 3.49 4.84
C GLY A 158 23.59 3.06 3.41
N GLN A 159 24.72 2.39 3.18
CA GLN A 159 25.11 1.70 1.96
C GLN A 159 25.18 2.56 0.71
N PHE A 160 26.36 3.10 0.39
CA PHE A 160 26.55 3.89 -0.81
C PHE A 160 27.99 3.96 -1.29
N ILE A 161 28.19 3.99 -2.61
CA ILE A 161 29.45 4.31 -3.26
C ILE A 161 29.22 4.95 -4.63
N ASP A 162 29.82 6.12 -4.85
CA ASP A 162 29.99 6.72 -6.16
C ASP A 162 31.32 7.48 -6.24
N VAL A 163 32.00 7.35 -7.38
CA VAL A 163 33.36 7.87 -7.57
C VAL A 163 33.55 8.42 -8.99
N HIS A 164 34.06 9.65 -9.09
CA HIS A 164 34.40 10.28 -10.37
C HIS A 164 35.76 10.96 -10.30
N VAL A 165 36.49 11.01 -11.42
CA VAL A 165 37.67 11.88 -11.57
C VAL A 165 37.19 13.25 -12.03
N VAL A 166 37.56 14.29 -11.29
CA VAL A 166 37.17 15.69 -11.54
C VAL A 166 38.36 16.63 -11.40
N ASP A 167 38.19 17.89 -11.83
CA ASP A 167 39.03 18.98 -11.36
C ASP A 167 38.43 19.58 -10.08
N SER A 168 39.19 19.60 -8.98
CA SER A 168 38.72 20.13 -7.69
C SER A 168 38.31 21.60 -7.71
N GLN A 169 38.70 22.38 -8.72
CA GLN A 169 38.27 23.78 -8.88
C GLN A 169 37.11 23.95 -9.86
N ASN A 170 36.71 22.87 -10.53
CA ASN A 170 35.62 22.88 -11.51
C ASN A 170 34.88 21.54 -11.45
N VAL A 171 34.20 21.31 -10.33
CA VAL A 171 33.40 20.09 -10.11
C VAL A 171 32.10 20.20 -10.92
N PRO A 172 31.86 19.32 -11.90
CA PRO A 172 30.63 19.35 -12.69
C PRO A 172 29.42 18.89 -11.86
N THR A 173 28.22 19.31 -12.25
CA THR A 173 26.96 18.74 -11.73
C THR A 173 26.79 17.31 -12.26
N LEU A 174 26.53 16.36 -11.37
CA LEU A 174 26.25 14.97 -11.75
C LEU A 174 24.88 14.85 -12.45
N PRO A 175 24.73 13.98 -13.46
CA PRO A 175 23.42 13.72 -14.07
C PRO A 175 22.47 13.09 -13.05
N LYS A 176 21.15 13.25 -13.21
CA LYS A 176 20.17 12.54 -12.36
C LYS A 176 20.41 11.02 -12.45
N PRO A 177 20.27 10.28 -11.35
CA PRO A 177 20.40 8.82 -11.40
C PRO A 177 19.31 8.23 -12.29
N GLU A 178 19.66 7.27 -13.15
CA GLU A 178 18.68 6.47 -13.87
C GLU A 178 18.16 5.40 -12.90
N LEU A 179 16.89 5.52 -12.47
CA LEU A 179 16.23 4.48 -11.67
C LEU A 179 15.97 3.25 -12.54
N SER A 180 15.98 2.06 -11.91
CA SER A 180 15.50 0.84 -12.59
C SER A 180 14.06 1.08 -13.04
N THR A 181 13.77 0.80 -14.31
CA THR A 181 12.39 0.84 -14.82
C THR A 181 11.65 -0.48 -14.59
N LYS A 182 12.28 -1.46 -13.94
CA LYS A 182 11.72 -2.81 -13.72
C LYS A 182 11.73 -3.17 -12.23
N PRO A 183 10.65 -3.77 -11.72
CA PRO A 183 10.62 -4.37 -10.41
C PRO A 183 11.47 -5.64 -10.39
N PHE A 184 11.77 -6.17 -9.20
CA PHE A 184 12.36 -7.50 -9.07
C PHE A 184 11.37 -8.56 -9.62
N GLN A 185 11.86 -9.43 -10.50
CA GLN A 185 11.03 -10.46 -11.13
C GLN A 185 11.25 -11.80 -10.42
N SER A 186 10.28 -12.20 -9.59
CA SER A 186 10.30 -13.49 -8.91
C SER A 186 9.68 -14.61 -9.76
N GLU A 187 10.21 -15.82 -9.60
CA GLU A 187 9.61 -17.04 -10.16
C GLU A 187 8.36 -17.48 -9.39
N LEU A 188 8.13 -16.94 -8.19
CA LEU A 188 6.94 -17.25 -7.40
C LEU A 188 5.66 -16.93 -8.19
N ILE A 189 4.68 -17.81 -8.01
CA ILE A 189 3.31 -17.68 -8.51
C ILE A 189 2.43 -18.57 -7.64
N THR A 190 1.29 -18.05 -7.23
CA THR A 190 0.29 -18.81 -6.49
C THR A 190 -0.41 -19.81 -7.40
N LYS A 191 -1.12 -20.79 -6.83
CA LYS A 191 -1.93 -21.72 -7.64
C LYS A 191 -3.04 -20.99 -8.41
N TRP A 192 -3.63 -19.95 -7.81
CA TRP A 192 -4.69 -19.15 -8.45
C TRP A 192 -4.14 -18.24 -9.53
N GLY A 193 -3.01 -17.57 -9.27
CA GLY A 193 -2.34 -16.71 -10.27
C GLY A 193 -1.95 -17.48 -11.53
N ALA A 194 -1.61 -18.77 -11.42
CA ALA A 194 -1.34 -19.62 -12.57
C ALA A 194 -2.58 -19.93 -13.44
N GLU A 195 -3.78 -19.71 -12.92
CA GLU A 195 -5.06 -19.96 -13.60
C GLU A 195 -5.71 -18.67 -14.13
N VAL A 196 -5.12 -17.50 -13.84
CA VAL A 196 -5.63 -16.20 -14.29
C VAL A 196 -5.45 -16.06 -15.81
N THR A 197 -6.51 -15.57 -16.46
CA THR A 197 -6.64 -15.29 -17.88
C THR A 197 -7.38 -13.96 -18.07
N ALA A 198 -7.44 -13.46 -19.31
CA ALA A 198 -8.21 -12.25 -19.60
C ALA A 198 -9.72 -12.44 -19.38
N GLU A 199 -10.21 -13.68 -19.52
CA GLU A 199 -11.63 -14.02 -19.48
C GLU A 199 -12.15 -14.26 -18.06
N ASN A 200 -11.29 -14.64 -17.11
CA ASN A 200 -11.68 -14.95 -15.73
C ASN A 200 -11.13 -13.97 -14.68
N ALA A 201 -10.44 -12.90 -15.09
CA ALA A 201 -9.90 -11.91 -14.17
C ALA A 201 -11.03 -11.20 -13.40
N TRP A 202 -11.26 -11.62 -12.15
CA TRP A 202 -12.21 -11.00 -11.22
C TRP A 202 -13.62 -10.84 -11.81
N THR A 203 -14.26 -11.96 -12.13
CA THR A 203 -15.58 -12.02 -12.78
C THR A 203 -16.76 -11.87 -11.83
N GLU A 204 -16.50 -11.80 -10.54
CA GLU A 204 -17.51 -11.70 -9.50
C GLU A 204 -18.06 -10.28 -9.42
N TYR A 205 -19.34 -10.15 -9.05
CA TYR A 205 -19.92 -8.81 -8.84
C TYR A 205 -19.18 -8.09 -7.70
N PRO A 206 -18.62 -6.89 -7.92
CA PRO A 206 -17.71 -6.26 -6.95
C PRO A 206 -18.39 -5.67 -5.71
N ARG A 207 -19.72 -5.45 -5.73
CA ARG A 207 -20.45 -4.72 -4.68
C ARG A 207 -21.49 -5.59 -3.94
N PRO A 208 -21.11 -6.58 -3.11
CA PRO A 208 -22.07 -7.47 -2.43
C PRO A 208 -23.15 -6.78 -1.57
N GLN A 209 -22.87 -5.57 -1.08
CA GLN A 209 -23.78 -4.76 -0.25
C GLN A 209 -24.83 -3.96 -1.05
N LEU A 210 -24.76 -3.96 -2.39
CA LEU A 210 -25.70 -3.27 -3.28
C LEU A 210 -25.72 -3.96 -4.65
N GLN A 211 -26.25 -5.18 -4.68
CA GLN A 211 -26.24 -6.06 -5.83
C GLN A 211 -27.35 -5.76 -6.82
N ARG A 212 -26.97 -5.61 -8.10
CA ARG A 212 -27.88 -5.65 -9.25
C ARG A 212 -27.49 -6.77 -10.21
N SER A 213 -28.46 -7.18 -11.03
CA SER A 213 -28.25 -8.20 -12.07
C SER A 213 -27.69 -7.63 -13.37
N ASN A 214 -27.96 -6.36 -13.70
CA ASN A 214 -27.59 -5.74 -14.96
C ASN A 214 -26.28 -4.97 -14.85
N TRP A 215 -25.17 -5.66 -15.06
CA TRP A 215 -23.84 -5.09 -15.02
C TRP A 215 -22.94 -5.74 -16.08
N THR A 216 -21.84 -5.08 -16.40
CA THR A 216 -20.83 -5.56 -17.35
C THR A 216 -19.45 -5.44 -16.73
N ASN A 217 -18.71 -6.54 -16.70
CA ASN A 217 -17.32 -6.54 -16.27
C ASN A 217 -16.42 -5.94 -17.36
N LEU A 218 -15.53 -5.02 -16.98
CA LEU A 218 -14.54 -4.40 -17.88
C LEU A 218 -13.10 -4.83 -17.57
N ASN A 219 -12.88 -5.85 -16.74
CA ASN A 219 -11.58 -6.49 -16.56
C ASN A 219 -11.19 -7.33 -17.78
N GLY A 220 -9.92 -7.71 -17.85
CA GLY A 220 -9.31 -8.41 -18.98
C GLY A 220 -8.24 -7.55 -19.65
N THR A 221 -7.93 -7.83 -20.91
CA THR A 221 -6.85 -7.16 -21.63
C THR A 221 -7.21 -5.74 -22.05
N TRP A 222 -6.38 -4.78 -21.69
CA TRP A 222 -6.45 -3.39 -22.15
C TRP A 222 -5.17 -3.04 -22.90
N ALA A 223 -5.25 -2.14 -23.87
CA ALA A 223 -4.04 -1.54 -24.43
C ALA A 223 -3.46 -0.54 -23.41
N TYR A 224 -2.13 -0.46 -23.29
CA TYR A 224 -1.47 0.54 -22.44
C TYR A 224 -0.40 1.34 -23.17
N ALA A 225 -0.09 2.52 -22.65
CA ALA A 225 1.03 3.34 -23.05
C ALA A 225 1.57 4.11 -21.84
N ILE A 226 2.85 4.47 -21.86
CA ILE A 226 3.44 5.32 -20.83
C ILE A 226 4.11 6.49 -21.53
N THR A 227 3.76 7.69 -21.07
CA THR A 227 4.24 8.94 -21.64
C THR A 227 4.82 9.81 -20.53
N SER A 228 5.59 10.85 -20.88
CA SER A 228 5.82 11.93 -19.92
C SER A 228 4.48 12.56 -19.51
N LYS A 229 4.37 12.96 -18.25
CA LYS A 229 3.22 13.65 -17.64
C LYS A 229 2.77 14.92 -18.38
N LYS A 230 3.67 15.52 -19.17
CA LYS A 230 3.40 16.72 -19.98
C LYS A 230 2.84 16.42 -21.36
N SER A 231 2.76 15.14 -21.73
CA SER A 231 2.29 14.71 -23.05
C SER A 231 0.77 14.73 -23.10
N GLU A 232 0.23 14.95 -24.29
CA GLU A 232 -1.18 14.69 -24.58
C GLU A 232 -1.43 13.17 -24.70
N MET A 233 -2.70 12.80 -24.89
CA MET A 233 -3.14 11.43 -25.10
C MET A 233 -2.31 10.73 -26.20
N PRO A 234 -1.82 9.50 -25.97
CA PRO A 234 -0.95 8.82 -26.91
C PRO A 234 -1.69 8.39 -28.18
N ALA A 235 -1.05 8.58 -29.34
CA ALA A 235 -1.52 8.04 -30.61
C ALA A 235 -1.13 6.56 -30.82
N GLU A 236 -0.02 6.14 -30.21
CA GLU A 236 0.52 4.79 -30.28
C GLU A 236 0.46 4.11 -28.91
N TRP A 237 0.15 2.81 -28.90
CA TRP A 237 0.00 2.02 -27.68
C TRP A 237 1.16 1.04 -27.58
N ALA A 238 1.79 0.98 -26.41
CA ALA A 238 3.02 0.22 -26.17
C ALA A 238 2.79 -1.30 -26.12
N GLY A 239 1.60 -1.73 -25.71
CA GLY A 239 1.24 -3.14 -25.64
C GLY A 239 -0.06 -3.37 -24.92
N GLU A 240 -0.17 -4.51 -24.25
CA GLU A 240 -1.34 -4.95 -23.50
C GLU A 240 -1.01 -5.13 -22.03
N ILE A 241 -1.99 -4.86 -21.16
CA ILE A 241 -1.95 -5.04 -19.71
C ILE A 241 -3.24 -5.73 -19.26
N LEU A 242 -3.13 -6.67 -18.33
CA LEU A 242 -4.29 -7.35 -17.75
C LEU A 242 -4.85 -6.55 -16.58
N VAL A 243 -6.03 -5.96 -16.76
CA VAL A 243 -6.78 -5.26 -15.70
C VAL A 243 -7.60 -6.30 -14.91
N PRO A 244 -7.61 -6.25 -13.57
CA PRO A 244 -7.23 -5.12 -12.73
C PRO A 244 -5.88 -5.31 -12.02
N PHE A 245 -4.87 -5.86 -12.67
CA PHE A 245 -3.57 -6.06 -12.02
C PHE A 245 -2.65 -4.84 -12.26
N PRO A 246 -1.85 -4.43 -11.25
CA PRO A 246 -0.93 -3.30 -11.35
C PRO A 246 0.08 -3.41 -12.49
N LEU A 247 0.59 -2.26 -12.96
CA LEU A 247 1.65 -2.20 -13.97
C LEU A 247 2.90 -3.03 -13.59
N GLU A 248 3.25 -3.00 -12.31
CA GLU A 248 4.42 -3.66 -11.73
C GLU A 248 4.24 -5.17 -11.54
N SER A 249 2.99 -5.63 -11.47
CA SER A 249 2.66 -7.01 -11.12
C SER A 249 2.98 -8.01 -12.24
N LYS A 250 3.23 -9.27 -11.85
CA LYS A 250 3.43 -10.37 -12.80
C LYS A 250 2.15 -10.67 -13.59
N LEU A 251 1.00 -10.64 -12.93
CA LEU A 251 -0.31 -10.89 -13.55
C LEU A 251 -0.72 -9.79 -14.52
N GLY A 252 -0.33 -8.53 -14.26
CA GLY A 252 -0.52 -7.43 -15.21
C GLY A 252 0.26 -7.61 -16.52
N GLY A 253 1.38 -8.36 -16.48
CA GLY A 253 2.16 -8.77 -17.64
C GLY A 253 3.18 -7.74 -18.15
N VAL A 254 3.16 -6.51 -17.64
CA VAL A 254 4.07 -5.43 -18.07
C VAL A 254 5.36 -5.43 -17.24
N GLN A 255 5.25 -5.56 -15.92
CA GLN A 255 6.36 -5.55 -14.95
C GLN A 255 7.31 -4.36 -15.17
N ARG A 256 6.75 -3.15 -15.08
CA ARG A 256 7.47 -1.89 -15.20
C ARG A 256 7.13 -0.99 -14.01
N LEU A 257 8.13 -0.31 -13.46
CA LEU A 257 7.95 0.74 -12.45
C LEU A 257 7.55 2.05 -13.14
N LEU A 258 6.51 2.71 -12.64
CA LEU A 258 6.09 4.04 -13.08
C LEU A 258 6.89 5.14 -12.36
N ASP A 259 7.43 6.10 -13.10
CA ASP A 259 8.10 7.30 -12.54
C ASP A 259 7.10 8.44 -12.32
N SER A 260 7.34 9.30 -11.33
CA SER A 260 6.43 10.40 -10.97
C SER A 260 6.29 11.49 -12.06
N GLU A 261 7.22 11.54 -13.02
CA GLU A 261 7.15 12.40 -14.21
C GLU A 261 6.48 11.73 -15.41
N GLU A 262 5.87 10.56 -15.22
CA GLU A 262 5.16 9.80 -16.24
C GLU A 262 3.65 9.76 -16.01
N SER A 263 2.93 9.34 -17.05
CA SER A 263 1.51 8.98 -16.97
C SER A 263 1.32 7.62 -17.64
N LEU A 264 0.56 6.76 -16.98
CA LEU A 264 0.11 5.47 -17.51
C LEU A 264 -1.26 5.66 -18.15
N TRP A 265 -1.36 5.29 -19.42
CA TRP A 265 -2.59 5.35 -20.19
C TRP A 265 -3.12 3.95 -20.44
N TYR A 266 -4.43 3.79 -20.34
CA TYR A 266 -5.15 2.58 -20.68
C TYR A 266 -6.18 2.88 -21.78
N ARG A 267 -6.43 1.91 -22.65
CA ARG A 267 -7.53 1.96 -23.63
C ARG A 267 -8.21 0.62 -23.75
N ARG A 268 -9.55 0.66 -23.72
CA ARG A 268 -10.42 -0.48 -23.97
C ARG A 268 -11.64 -0.08 -24.76
N SER A 269 -12.15 -1.02 -25.57
CA SER A 269 -13.48 -0.89 -26.16
C SER A 269 -14.52 -1.64 -25.35
N PHE A 270 -15.75 -1.12 -25.35
CA PHE A 270 -16.91 -1.81 -24.79
C PHE A 270 -18.13 -1.60 -25.70
N GLU A 271 -19.10 -2.51 -25.62
CA GLU A 271 -20.40 -2.33 -26.29
C GLU A 271 -21.36 -1.60 -25.35
N GLY A 272 -22.13 -0.65 -25.88
CA GLY A 272 -23.12 0.10 -25.12
C GLY A 272 -24.36 0.39 -25.97
N THR A 273 -25.51 0.53 -25.31
CA THR A 273 -26.77 0.88 -25.95
C THR A 273 -27.46 1.94 -25.08
N PRO A 274 -27.49 3.21 -25.51
CA PRO A 274 -28.20 4.25 -24.79
C PRO A 274 -29.70 3.91 -24.68
N THR A 275 -30.19 3.80 -23.46
CA THR A 275 -31.60 3.45 -23.18
C THR A 275 -32.31 4.65 -22.57
N GLU A 276 -33.43 5.07 -23.16
CA GLU A 276 -34.25 6.16 -22.60
C GLU A 276 -34.73 5.80 -21.17
N GLY A 277 -34.62 6.76 -20.25
CA GLY A 277 -35.01 6.56 -18.86
C GLY A 277 -34.01 5.74 -18.02
N LYS A 278 -32.81 5.49 -18.55
CA LYS A 278 -31.71 4.82 -17.83
C LYS A 278 -30.43 5.65 -17.85
N ARG A 279 -29.51 5.31 -16.95
CA ARG A 279 -28.16 5.86 -16.84
C ARG A 279 -27.14 4.75 -16.94
N THR A 280 -25.99 5.03 -17.54
CA THR A 280 -24.84 4.13 -17.59
C THR A 280 -23.77 4.66 -16.65
N LEU A 281 -23.48 3.90 -15.60
CA LEU A 281 -22.49 4.22 -14.58
C LEU A 281 -21.22 3.42 -14.83
N LEU A 282 -20.08 4.10 -14.94
CA LEU A 282 -18.75 3.50 -14.99
C LEU A 282 -18.16 3.49 -13.58
N ASN A 283 -17.84 2.31 -13.07
CA ASN A 283 -17.36 2.10 -11.71
C ASN A 283 -15.92 1.59 -11.72
N PHE A 284 -15.11 2.15 -10.82
CA PHE A 284 -13.77 1.67 -10.50
C PHE A 284 -13.75 1.30 -9.02
N GLU A 285 -13.28 0.11 -8.69
CA GLU A 285 -13.13 -0.27 -7.28
C GLU A 285 -11.88 0.37 -6.63
N ALA A 286 -10.79 0.56 -7.40
CA ALA A 286 -9.61 1.32 -6.97
C ALA A 286 -8.64 1.58 -8.14
N VAL A 287 -8.02 2.76 -8.16
CA VAL A 287 -6.96 3.16 -9.12
C VAL A 287 -5.89 3.93 -8.35
N ASP A 288 -4.65 3.46 -8.35
CA ASP A 288 -3.54 4.14 -7.66
C ASP A 288 -2.79 5.06 -8.66
N TYR A 289 -2.77 6.39 -8.53
CA TYR A 289 -3.39 7.20 -7.48
C TYR A 289 -4.37 8.27 -7.98
N GLN A 290 -3.98 9.01 -9.03
CA GLN A 290 -4.83 10.04 -9.64
C GLN A 290 -5.25 9.60 -11.03
N CYS A 291 -6.56 9.58 -11.29
CA CYS A 291 -7.09 9.13 -12.57
C CYS A 291 -7.97 10.18 -13.27
N GLU A 292 -7.98 10.12 -14.61
CA GLU A 292 -8.91 10.84 -15.48
C GLU A 292 -9.46 9.87 -16.53
N ALA A 293 -10.77 9.86 -16.74
CA ALA A 293 -11.43 8.95 -17.66
C ALA A 293 -12.09 9.70 -18.82
N PHE A 294 -12.03 9.10 -20.01
CA PHE A 294 -12.61 9.61 -21.24
C PHE A 294 -13.42 8.53 -21.94
N VAL A 295 -14.61 8.88 -22.42
CA VAL A 295 -15.45 7.99 -23.25
C VAL A 295 -15.66 8.64 -24.60
N ASN A 296 -15.29 7.95 -25.68
CA ASN A 296 -15.34 8.46 -27.05
C ASN A 296 -14.66 9.85 -27.21
N GLY A 297 -13.53 10.05 -26.53
CA GLY A 297 -12.78 11.31 -26.53
C GLY A 297 -13.37 12.44 -25.67
N LYS A 298 -14.49 12.23 -24.98
CA LYS A 298 -15.06 13.20 -24.04
C LYS A 298 -14.58 12.89 -22.62
N PRO A 299 -14.10 13.87 -21.83
CA PRO A 299 -13.81 13.66 -20.41
C PRO A 299 -15.11 13.36 -19.66
N VAL A 300 -15.11 12.34 -18.81
CA VAL A 300 -16.27 11.91 -18.02
C VAL A 300 -16.06 12.05 -16.51
N GLY A 301 -14.83 12.18 -16.05
CA GLY A 301 -14.53 12.41 -14.63
C GLY A 301 -13.07 12.22 -14.27
N SER A 302 -12.74 12.58 -13.03
CA SER A 302 -11.42 12.39 -12.43
C SER A 302 -11.56 12.00 -10.96
N HIS A 303 -10.59 11.23 -10.44
CA HIS A 303 -10.53 10.83 -9.04
C HIS A 303 -9.10 10.95 -8.51
N THR A 304 -8.98 11.22 -7.20
CA THR A 304 -7.71 11.25 -6.47
C THR A 304 -7.91 10.46 -5.18
N GLY A 305 -7.16 9.39 -5.03
CA GLY A 305 -7.33 8.41 -3.96
C GLY A 305 -7.07 7.00 -4.49
N GLY A 306 -6.22 6.24 -3.81
CA GLY A 306 -5.72 4.97 -4.34
C GLY A 306 -6.54 3.75 -3.95
N ASN A 307 -7.43 3.85 -2.96
CA ASN A 307 -7.87 2.68 -2.18
C ASN A 307 -9.39 2.55 -2.00
N THR A 308 -10.19 3.41 -2.62
CA THR A 308 -11.64 3.45 -2.41
C THR A 308 -12.40 3.50 -3.74
N PRO A 309 -13.62 2.92 -3.81
CA PRO A 309 -14.39 2.88 -5.04
C PRO A 309 -14.96 4.25 -5.43
N PHE A 310 -15.11 4.49 -6.73
CA PHE A 310 -15.75 5.68 -7.28
C PHE A 310 -16.49 5.40 -8.60
N THR A 311 -17.40 6.31 -8.96
CA THR A 311 -18.30 6.15 -10.10
C THR A 311 -18.38 7.42 -10.95
N PHE A 312 -18.45 7.25 -12.27
CA PHE A 312 -18.76 8.32 -13.22
C PHE A 312 -20.06 8.00 -13.98
N ASP A 313 -20.99 8.95 -14.08
CA ASP A 313 -22.12 8.85 -15.01
C ASP A 313 -21.62 9.14 -16.43
N ILE A 314 -21.61 8.11 -17.30
CA ILE A 314 -21.13 8.20 -18.68
C ILE A 314 -22.27 8.25 -19.70
N THR A 315 -23.52 8.39 -19.26
CA THR A 315 -24.73 8.28 -20.09
C THR A 315 -24.66 9.13 -21.36
N ASP A 316 -24.24 10.40 -21.25
CA ASP A 316 -24.19 11.34 -22.37
C ASP A 316 -22.97 11.16 -23.30
N ALA A 317 -22.03 10.30 -22.91
CA ALA A 317 -20.83 9.99 -23.67
C ALA A 317 -20.93 8.67 -24.44
N VAL A 318 -21.81 7.75 -24.00
CA VAL A 318 -22.06 6.45 -24.65
C VAL A 318 -22.84 6.65 -25.94
N LYS A 319 -22.46 5.90 -26.98
CA LYS A 319 -23.20 5.76 -28.24
C LYS A 319 -23.62 4.31 -28.44
N ASP A 320 -24.58 4.07 -29.33
CA ASP A 320 -24.99 2.72 -29.68
C ASP A 320 -23.84 1.94 -30.37
N GLY A 321 -23.65 0.68 -29.97
CA GLY A 321 -22.58 -0.20 -30.42
C GLY A 321 -21.24 0.05 -29.73
N ARG A 322 -20.15 0.01 -30.50
CA ARG A 322 -18.77 0.04 -29.98
C ARG A 322 -18.37 1.43 -29.48
N ASN A 323 -18.00 1.50 -28.20
CA ASN A 323 -17.48 2.67 -27.50
C ASN A 323 -15.99 2.48 -27.17
N GLU A 324 -15.30 3.59 -26.91
CA GLU A 324 -13.91 3.60 -26.44
C GLU A 324 -13.85 4.25 -25.06
N LEU A 325 -13.17 3.58 -24.12
CA LEU A 325 -12.79 4.07 -22.80
C LEU A 325 -11.27 4.26 -22.78
N ILE A 326 -10.84 5.46 -22.38
CA ILE A 326 -9.45 5.79 -22.13
C ILE A 326 -9.32 6.25 -20.67
N VAL A 327 -8.30 5.76 -19.98
CA VAL A 327 -8.01 6.17 -18.60
C VAL A 327 -6.56 6.61 -18.53
N ARG A 328 -6.32 7.79 -17.98
CA ARG A 328 -4.98 8.29 -17.64
C ARG A 328 -4.80 8.13 -16.15
N VAL A 329 -3.64 7.62 -15.73
CA VAL A 329 -3.27 7.46 -14.33
C VAL A 329 -1.91 8.09 -14.08
N GLU A 330 -1.79 8.76 -12.94
CA GLU A 330 -0.57 9.33 -12.41
C GLU A 330 -0.38 8.83 -10.97
N ASP A 331 0.86 8.53 -10.62
CA ASP A 331 1.24 8.04 -9.31
C ASP A 331 2.66 8.51 -9.01
N ALA A 332 2.84 9.16 -7.85
CA ALA A 332 4.16 9.58 -7.39
C ALA A 332 4.76 8.61 -6.38
N THR A 333 3.94 7.70 -5.81
CA THR A 333 4.20 6.70 -4.77
C THR A 333 4.73 7.26 -3.45
N GLU A 334 5.77 8.10 -3.46
CA GLU A 334 6.48 8.59 -2.28
C GLU A 334 6.37 10.09 -2.01
N GLU A 335 5.35 10.75 -2.56
CA GLU A 335 4.92 12.09 -2.14
C GLU A 335 3.87 12.03 -1.00
N TRP A 336 2.95 12.99 -0.94
CA TRP A 336 1.98 13.10 0.16
C TRP A 336 0.81 12.10 0.10
N GLN A 337 0.66 11.36 -1.00
CA GLN A 337 -0.41 10.39 -1.19
C GLN A 337 -0.36 9.27 -0.13
N LEU A 338 -1.52 8.62 0.07
CA LEU A 338 -1.59 7.43 0.91
C LEU A 338 -1.02 6.25 0.11
N ARG A 339 0.03 5.62 0.65
CA ARG A 339 0.83 4.60 -0.05
C ARG A 339 0.95 3.29 0.74
N GLY A 340 0.56 3.29 2.01
CA GLY A 340 0.79 2.16 2.89
C GLY A 340 2.28 1.82 2.95
N LYS A 341 2.66 0.61 2.55
CA LYS A 341 4.04 0.11 2.51
C LYS A 341 4.71 0.18 1.13
N GLN A 342 4.06 0.80 0.15
CA GLN A 342 4.64 1.00 -1.18
C GLN A 342 5.83 1.98 -1.13
N THR A 343 6.87 1.69 -1.91
CA THR A 343 8.06 2.54 -2.05
C THR A 343 8.64 2.41 -3.45
N LEU A 344 9.31 3.46 -3.94
CA LEU A 344 10.10 3.41 -5.17
C LEU A 344 11.28 2.42 -5.07
N ASN A 345 11.62 1.98 -3.85
CA ASN A 345 12.70 1.03 -3.61
C ASN A 345 12.37 0.02 -2.50
N ALA A 346 11.67 -1.05 -2.88
CA ALA A 346 11.24 -2.13 -2.00
C ALA A 346 12.42 -2.70 -1.18
N ARG A 347 12.31 -2.75 0.15
CA ARG A 347 13.30 -3.32 1.08
C ARG A 347 12.73 -3.50 2.49
N GLY A 348 13.28 -4.46 3.23
CA GLY A 348 12.93 -4.64 4.63
C GLY A 348 11.42 -4.87 4.78
N ILE A 349 10.73 -3.90 5.40
CA ILE A 349 9.27 -3.89 5.60
C ILE A 349 8.49 -3.10 4.53
N TRP A 350 9.17 -2.54 3.53
CA TRP A 350 8.59 -1.74 2.45
C TRP A 350 8.62 -2.53 1.15
N TYR A 351 7.53 -2.49 0.39
CA TYR A 351 7.30 -3.42 -0.73
C TYR A 351 7.29 -2.72 -2.08
N THR A 352 7.25 -3.51 -3.14
CA THR A 352 7.13 -3.04 -4.51
C THR A 352 5.96 -2.07 -4.65
N GLN A 353 6.19 -0.92 -5.28
CA GLN A 353 5.14 0.04 -5.63
C GLN A 353 4.07 -0.60 -6.53
N VAL A 354 2.88 -0.01 -6.53
CA VAL A 354 1.75 -0.38 -7.37
C VAL A 354 1.18 0.88 -8.00
N SER A 355 1.11 0.90 -9.32
CA SER A 355 0.49 2.00 -10.05
C SER A 355 -0.59 1.48 -11.01
N GLY A 356 -1.59 2.32 -11.24
CA GLY A 356 -2.66 2.06 -12.19
C GLY A 356 -3.91 1.42 -11.58
N ILE A 357 -4.69 0.78 -12.44
CA ILE A 357 -5.95 0.13 -12.04
C ILE A 357 -5.60 -1.18 -11.32
N TRP A 358 -5.86 -1.26 -10.02
CA TRP A 358 -5.53 -2.43 -9.20
C TRP A 358 -6.74 -3.17 -8.60
N GLN A 359 -7.97 -2.65 -8.80
CA GLN A 359 -9.21 -3.39 -8.54
C GLN A 359 -10.21 -3.24 -9.69
N THR A 360 -11.27 -4.06 -9.69
CA THR A 360 -12.20 -4.25 -10.81
C THR A 360 -12.75 -2.96 -11.41
N VAL A 361 -12.82 -2.92 -12.74
CA VAL A 361 -13.56 -1.90 -13.51
C VAL A 361 -14.81 -2.54 -14.07
N TRP A 362 -15.94 -1.85 -13.96
CA TRP A 362 -17.23 -2.41 -14.39
C TRP A 362 -18.23 -1.31 -14.73
N MET A 363 -19.28 -1.67 -15.49
CA MET A 363 -20.40 -0.80 -15.79
C MET A 363 -21.67 -1.34 -15.17
N GLU A 364 -22.54 -0.43 -14.76
CA GLU A 364 -23.89 -0.73 -14.28
C GLU A 364 -24.89 0.15 -15.05
N GLU A 365 -26.03 -0.42 -15.43
CA GLU A 365 -27.13 0.37 -15.99
C GLU A 365 -28.27 0.45 -14.97
N VAL A 366 -28.59 1.68 -14.56
CA VAL A 366 -29.61 1.98 -13.56
C VAL A 366 -30.75 2.80 -14.17
N ALA A 367 -31.93 2.80 -13.56
CA ALA A 367 -33.01 3.69 -14.00
C ALA A 367 -32.69 5.16 -13.67
N SER A 368 -33.34 6.11 -14.35
CA SER A 368 -33.15 7.56 -14.06
C SER A 368 -33.43 7.92 -12.60
N GLN A 369 -34.36 7.19 -11.96
CA GLN A 369 -34.53 7.17 -10.51
C GLN A 369 -34.05 5.80 -10.00
N HIS A 370 -33.09 5.79 -9.10
CA HIS A 370 -32.41 4.57 -8.64
C HIS A 370 -31.86 4.74 -7.22
N ILE A 371 -31.47 3.62 -6.61
CA ILE A 371 -30.87 3.57 -5.28
C ILE A 371 -29.36 3.76 -5.41
N ASN A 372 -28.78 4.77 -4.76
CA ASN A 372 -27.34 5.01 -4.77
C ASN A 372 -26.62 4.14 -3.74
N ASP A 373 -27.19 4.07 -2.54
CA ASP A 373 -26.60 3.34 -1.41
C ASP A 373 -27.67 2.97 -0.37
N LEU A 374 -27.34 2.01 0.49
CA LEU A 374 -28.10 1.66 1.69
C LEU A 374 -27.19 1.81 2.90
N LYS A 375 -27.55 2.64 3.88
CA LYS A 375 -26.84 2.70 5.16
C LYS A 375 -27.58 1.86 6.20
N ILE A 376 -26.92 0.85 6.74
CA ILE A 376 -27.53 -0.14 7.62
C ILE A 376 -26.96 0.00 9.03
N LYS A 377 -27.86 0.14 10.01
CA LYS A 377 -27.53 0.11 11.44
C LYS A 377 -28.33 -0.98 12.13
N THR A 378 -27.72 -1.68 13.06
CA THR A 378 -28.38 -2.74 13.82
C THR A 378 -28.36 -2.44 15.31
N ASP A 379 -29.33 -2.99 16.03
CA ASP A 379 -29.38 -2.98 17.50
C ASP A 379 -29.66 -4.42 17.94
N ALA A 380 -28.66 -5.08 18.54
CA ALA A 380 -28.76 -6.47 18.95
C ALA A 380 -29.70 -6.66 20.15
N GLN A 381 -29.78 -5.67 21.05
CA GLN A 381 -30.67 -5.73 22.22
C GLN A 381 -32.14 -5.58 21.84
N ALA A 382 -32.45 -4.65 20.93
CA ALA A 382 -33.80 -4.42 20.43
C ALA A 382 -34.20 -5.43 19.35
N GLY A 383 -33.24 -6.15 18.76
CA GLY A 383 -33.46 -7.01 17.60
C GLY A 383 -34.00 -6.20 16.43
N SER A 384 -33.27 -5.18 15.99
CA SER A 384 -33.76 -4.29 14.93
C SER A 384 -32.71 -3.94 13.88
N ILE A 385 -33.20 -3.64 12.67
CA ILE A 385 -32.40 -3.18 11.53
C ILE A 385 -32.97 -1.84 11.08
N THR A 386 -32.14 -0.80 11.08
CA THR A 386 -32.46 0.52 10.53
C THR A 386 -31.75 0.69 9.20
N ILE A 387 -32.51 0.99 8.15
CA ILE A 387 -32.02 1.13 6.78
C ILE A 387 -32.33 2.55 6.32
N ALA A 388 -31.30 3.34 6.05
CA ALA A 388 -31.42 4.60 5.33
C ALA A 388 -31.12 4.38 3.86
N VAL A 389 -31.95 4.93 2.98
CA VAL A 389 -31.85 4.74 1.53
C VAL A 389 -31.39 6.03 0.89
N ASP A 390 -30.17 6.03 0.37
CA ASP A 390 -29.72 7.09 -0.54
C ASP A 390 -30.20 6.77 -1.96
N ARG A 391 -30.81 7.75 -2.62
CA ARG A 391 -31.46 7.54 -3.91
C ARG A 391 -31.52 8.81 -4.75
N GLU A 392 -31.53 8.61 -6.06
CA GLU A 392 -31.92 9.62 -7.04
C GLU A 392 -33.44 9.51 -7.29
N GLY A 393 -34.17 10.61 -7.09
CA GLY A 393 -35.63 10.67 -7.27
C GLY A 393 -36.45 10.46 -5.98
N ASN A 394 -37.78 10.51 -6.13
CA ASN A 394 -38.73 10.53 -5.01
C ASN A 394 -39.69 9.32 -4.99
N ALA A 395 -39.44 8.34 -5.85
CA ALA A 395 -40.24 7.12 -5.94
C ALA A 395 -40.17 6.31 -4.62
N PRO A 396 -41.30 5.73 -4.15
CA PRO A 396 -41.34 4.92 -2.94
C PRO A 396 -40.41 3.71 -3.04
N VAL A 397 -39.80 3.35 -1.91
CA VAL A 397 -38.95 2.16 -1.80
C VAL A 397 -39.62 1.16 -0.88
N LYS A 398 -39.80 -0.06 -1.37
CA LYS A 398 -40.20 -1.23 -0.59
C LYS A 398 -38.94 -1.93 -0.09
N ILE A 399 -38.87 -2.16 1.21
CA ILE A 399 -37.76 -2.84 1.87
C ILE A 399 -38.32 -4.14 2.45
N GLU A 400 -37.68 -5.26 2.13
CA GLU A 400 -37.97 -6.57 2.72
C GLU A 400 -36.68 -7.14 3.34
N VAL A 401 -36.75 -7.52 4.61
CA VAL A 401 -35.70 -8.26 5.31
C VAL A 401 -36.08 -9.73 5.29
N ARG A 402 -35.15 -10.59 4.87
CA ARG A 402 -35.34 -12.03 4.77
C ARG A 402 -34.37 -12.83 5.62
N ASP A 403 -34.87 -13.88 6.25
CA ASP A 403 -34.10 -14.94 6.91
C ASP A 403 -34.28 -16.23 6.09
N ASN A 404 -33.20 -16.76 5.53
CA ASN A 404 -33.22 -17.97 4.70
C ASN A 404 -34.29 -17.95 3.58
N GLY A 405 -34.53 -16.76 3.00
CA GLY A 405 -35.48 -16.52 1.91
C GLY A 405 -36.90 -16.11 2.35
N GLU A 406 -37.27 -16.30 3.62
CA GLU A 406 -38.57 -15.90 4.16
C GLU A 406 -38.57 -14.44 4.61
N VAL A 407 -39.59 -13.66 4.23
CA VAL A 407 -39.72 -12.26 4.66
C VAL A 407 -40.08 -12.22 6.15
N VAL A 408 -39.17 -11.73 6.98
CA VAL A 408 -39.35 -11.60 8.44
C VAL A 408 -39.77 -10.19 8.85
N ALA A 409 -39.45 -9.18 8.04
CA ALA A 409 -39.94 -7.82 8.21
C ALA A 409 -40.02 -7.10 6.86
N SER A 410 -40.94 -6.14 6.75
CA SER A 410 -41.03 -5.30 5.55
C SER A 410 -41.61 -3.93 5.86
N ALA A 411 -41.26 -2.95 5.02
CA ALA A 411 -41.89 -1.65 4.99
C ALA A 411 -41.94 -1.11 3.57
N THR A 412 -42.80 -0.13 3.32
CA THR A 412 -42.84 0.60 2.06
C THR A 412 -43.16 2.05 2.36
N GLY A 413 -42.39 2.97 1.78
CA GLY A 413 -42.64 4.38 1.97
C GLY A 413 -41.70 5.29 1.20
N ASN A 414 -41.94 6.58 1.36
CA ASN A 414 -41.08 7.64 0.85
C ASN A 414 -40.06 8.14 1.89
N THR A 415 -39.94 7.45 3.04
CA THR A 415 -39.04 7.88 4.11
C THR A 415 -37.59 7.63 3.72
N GLU A 416 -36.71 8.54 4.14
CA GLU A 416 -35.26 8.43 3.95
C GLU A 416 -34.67 7.29 4.79
N SER A 417 -35.35 6.90 5.88
CA SER A 417 -34.94 5.82 6.76
C SER A 417 -36.14 5.04 7.29
N VAL A 418 -35.95 3.75 7.57
CA VAL A 418 -36.93 2.87 8.22
C VAL A 418 -36.25 1.95 9.23
N THR A 419 -36.90 1.74 10.38
CA THR A 419 -36.49 0.75 11.38
C THR A 419 -37.46 -0.42 11.36
N LEU A 420 -36.93 -1.63 11.20
CA LEU A 420 -37.65 -2.88 11.16
C LEU A 420 -37.27 -3.72 12.38
N SER A 421 -38.26 -4.09 13.20
CA SER A 421 -38.07 -5.04 14.29
C SER A 421 -38.04 -6.46 13.75
N ILE A 422 -37.08 -7.26 14.22
CA ILE A 422 -36.88 -8.67 13.91
C ILE A 422 -37.08 -9.44 15.23
N PRO A 423 -38.31 -9.93 15.50
CA PRO A 423 -38.56 -10.73 16.70
C PRO A 423 -37.63 -11.94 16.73
N ASP A 424 -37.09 -12.26 17.91
CA ASP A 424 -36.15 -13.36 18.12
C ASP A 424 -34.94 -13.33 17.15
N ALA A 425 -34.39 -12.13 16.94
CA ALA A 425 -33.25 -11.89 16.06
C ALA A 425 -32.08 -12.84 16.35
N LYS A 426 -31.59 -13.48 15.28
CA LYS A 426 -30.35 -14.26 15.27
C LYS A 426 -29.19 -13.30 15.11
N LEU A 427 -28.33 -13.23 16.12
CA LEU A 427 -27.20 -12.32 16.14
C LEU A 427 -26.04 -12.87 15.31
N TRP A 428 -25.27 -11.94 14.74
CA TRP A 428 -24.00 -12.25 14.09
C TRP A 428 -22.88 -12.31 15.13
N SER A 429 -22.06 -13.36 15.06
CA SER A 429 -20.81 -13.50 15.81
C SER A 429 -19.82 -14.38 15.05
N PRO A 430 -18.54 -14.47 15.48
CA PRO A 430 -17.58 -15.40 14.89
C PRO A 430 -18.04 -16.86 14.88
N ASP A 431 -18.79 -17.29 15.90
CA ASP A 431 -19.26 -18.68 16.04
C ASP A 431 -20.63 -18.91 15.39
N SER A 432 -21.39 -17.83 15.18
CA SER A 432 -22.71 -17.84 14.54
C SER A 432 -22.82 -16.64 13.57
N PRO A 433 -22.21 -16.71 12.37
CA PRO A 433 -22.20 -15.60 11.42
C PRO A 433 -23.50 -15.48 10.63
N HIS A 434 -24.61 -15.25 11.33
CA HIS A 434 -25.93 -15.17 10.72
C HIS A 434 -26.12 -13.86 9.94
N LEU A 435 -26.57 -13.96 8.69
CA LEU A 435 -26.82 -12.83 7.79
C LEU A 435 -28.27 -12.84 7.30
N TYR A 436 -28.92 -11.68 7.41
CA TYR A 436 -30.21 -11.40 6.80
C TYR A 436 -30.01 -10.80 5.41
N THR A 437 -30.86 -11.18 4.46
CA THR A 437 -30.90 -10.53 3.13
C THR A 437 -31.83 -9.32 3.19
N ILE A 438 -31.46 -8.22 2.53
CA ILE A 438 -32.28 -7.02 2.38
C ILE A 438 -32.56 -6.81 0.91
N ASP A 439 -33.83 -6.85 0.50
CA ASP A 439 -34.26 -6.45 -0.83
C ASP A 439 -34.86 -5.05 -0.76
N ALA A 440 -34.27 -4.10 -1.50
CA ALA A 440 -34.80 -2.75 -1.64
C ALA A 440 -35.25 -2.53 -3.09
N THR A 441 -36.57 -2.32 -3.26
CA THR A 441 -37.22 -2.16 -4.57
C THR A 441 -37.83 -0.78 -4.68
N MET A 442 -37.35 0.04 -5.61
CA MET A 442 -37.95 1.32 -5.94
C MET A 442 -39.11 1.12 -6.91
N LEU A 443 -40.26 1.75 -6.64
CA LEU A 443 -41.52 1.53 -7.37
C LEU A 443 -42.02 2.81 -8.03
N ASP A 444 -42.56 2.71 -9.24
CA ASP A 444 -43.23 3.83 -9.92
C ASP A 444 -44.63 4.13 -9.34
N GLY A 445 -45.31 5.14 -9.91
CA GLY A 445 -46.66 5.53 -9.47
C GLY A 445 -47.75 4.49 -9.77
N GLN A 446 -47.45 3.47 -10.57
CA GLN A 446 -48.33 2.34 -10.92
C GLN A 446 -47.96 1.07 -10.14
N GLY A 447 -46.89 1.10 -9.35
CA GLY A 447 -46.38 -0.03 -8.56
C GLY A 447 -45.44 -0.96 -9.32
N ALA A 448 -44.93 -0.58 -10.49
CA ALA A 448 -43.91 -1.35 -11.21
C ALA A 448 -42.50 -1.03 -10.70
N THR A 449 -41.59 -2.00 -10.76
CA THR A 449 -40.19 -1.83 -10.33
C THR A 449 -39.43 -0.89 -11.27
N LEU A 450 -38.86 0.17 -10.71
CA LEU A 450 -37.93 1.08 -11.38
C LEU A 450 -36.48 0.61 -11.21
N ASP A 451 -36.12 0.27 -10.00
CA ASP A 451 -34.79 -0.21 -9.62
C ASP A 451 -34.92 -1.22 -8.47
N GLN A 452 -34.00 -2.16 -8.40
CA GLN A 452 -33.97 -3.16 -7.33
C GLN A 452 -32.53 -3.51 -6.99
N VAL A 453 -32.21 -3.46 -5.70
CA VAL A 453 -30.94 -3.90 -5.16
C VAL A 453 -31.15 -4.96 -4.09
N THR A 454 -30.23 -5.92 -4.02
CA THR A 454 -30.12 -6.86 -2.91
C THR A 454 -28.87 -6.56 -2.10
N SER A 455 -29.01 -6.56 -0.78
CA SER A 455 -27.97 -6.31 0.21
C SER A 455 -28.07 -7.36 1.33
N TYR A 456 -27.22 -7.26 2.35
CA TYR A 456 -27.27 -8.14 3.52
C TYR A 456 -26.74 -7.44 4.77
N THR A 457 -27.14 -7.94 5.94
CA THR A 457 -26.62 -7.45 7.23
C THR A 457 -26.56 -8.56 8.26
N GLY A 458 -25.61 -8.46 9.19
CA GLY A 458 -25.60 -9.22 10.44
C GLY A 458 -26.06 -8.32 11.59
N ILE A 459 -26.97 -8.78 12.44
CA ILE A 459 -27.41 -8.02 13.62
C ILE A 459 -26.37 -8.22 14.72
N ARG A 460 -25.62 -7.17 15.09
CA ARG A 460 -24.61 -7.25 16.15
C ARG A 460 -24.26 -5.90 16.75
N ASP A 461 -23.91 -5.91 18.03
CA ASP A 461 -23.43 -4.73 18.76
C ASP A 461 -21.97 -4.93 19.18
N VAL A 462 -21.10 -3.98 18.84
CA VAL A 462 -19.72 -3.93 19.32
C VAL A 462 -19.67 -3.00 20.52
N GLY A 463 -18.97 -3.41 21.58
CA GLY A 463 -18.88 -2.62 22.79
C GLY A 463 -17.67 -2.94 23.65
N LYS A 464 -17.71 -2.41 24.87
CA LYS A 464 -16.72 -2.68 25.90
C LYS A 464 -17.32 -2.62 27.29
N VAL A 465 -16.76 -3.41 28.21
CA VAL A 465 -17.17 -3.46 29.63
C VAL A 465 -15.94 -3.55 30.53
N LYS A 466 -16.04 -3.12 31.79
CA LYS A 466 -15.00 -3.39 32.78
C LYS A 466 -15.18 -4.77 33.39
N ASP A 467 -14.09 -5.52 33.51
CA ASP A 467 -14.06 -6.75 34.29
C ASP A 467 -13.99 -6.48 35.81
N ALA A 468 -13.93 -7.54 36.61
CA ALA A 468 -13.87 -7.46 38.08
C ALA A 468 -12.64 -6.72 38.60
N ASP A 469 -11.54 -6.73 37.85
CA ASP A 469 -10.28 -6.04 38.19
C ASP A 469 -10.24 -4.60 37.64
N GLY A 470 -11.34 -4.15 37.00
CA GLY A 470 -11.49 -2.79 36.48
C GLY A 470 -10.84 -2.57 35.11
N ASN A 471 -10.38 -3.60 34.42
CA ASN A 471 -9.84 -3.51 33.07
C ASN A 471 -10.96 -3.51 32.03
N TRP A 472 -10.84 -2.66 31.01
CA TRP A 472 -11.76 -2.69 29.87
C TRP A 472 -11.51 -3.91 28.98
N ARG A 473 -12.60 -4.59 28.63
CA ARG A 473 -12.64 -5.74 27.71
C ARG A 473 -13.52 -5.42 26.52
N PHE A 474 -13.17 -5.97 25.36
CA PHE A 474 -14.06 -5.97 24.21
C PHE A 474 -15.32 -6.77 24.50
N THR A 475 -16.45 -6.31 23.97
CA THR A 475 -17.69 -7.09 23.94
C THR A 475 -18.26 -7.16 22.54
N LEU A 476 -18.87 -8.31 22.23
CA LEU A 476 -19.71 -8.50 21.06
C LEU A 476 -21.07 -9.02 21.54
N ASN A 477 -22.14 -8.32 21.19
CA ASN A 477 -23.51 -8.63 21.64
C ASN A 477 -23.65 -8.66 23.17
N GLY A 478 -22.87 -7.83 23.87
CA GLY A 478 -22.85 -7.76 25.34
C GLY A 478 -21.91 -8.77 26.03
N GLU A 479 -21.43 -9.78 25.32
CA GLU A 479 -20.54 -10.82 25.87
C GLU A 479 -19.07 -10.45 25.67
N VAL A 480 -18.23 -10.75 26.67
CA VAL A 480 -16.78 -10.48 26.61
C VAL A 480 -16.12 -11.39 25.57
N ILE A 481 -15.26 -10.81 24.74
CA ILE A 481 -14.51 -11.55 23.71
C ILE A 481 -13.04 -11.12 23.70
N PHE A 482 -12.13 -12.08 23.61
CA PHE A 482 -10.71 -11.81 23.37
C PHE A 482 -10.45 -11.79 21.86
N HIS A 483 -9.87 -10.72 21.35
CA HIS A 483 -9.55 -10.62 19.92
C HIS A 483 -8.19 -11.27 19.65
N TRP A 484 -8.18 -12.34 18.85
CA TRP A 484 -6.99 -13.09 18.51
C TRP A 484 -6.91 -13.32 17.00
N GLY A 485 -5.88 -12.73 16.38
CA GLY A 485 -5.76 -12.68 14.93
C GLY A 485 -4.35 -12.44 14.44
N PRO A 486 -4.08 -12.64 13.14
CA PRO A 486 -2.86 -12.15 12.55
C PRO A 486 -3.00 -10.70 12.06
N LEU A 487 -1.85 -10.07 11.85
CA LEU A 487 -1.70 -8.96 10.92
C LEU A 487 -1.65 -9.53 9.50
N ASP A 488 -2.47 -8.98 8.61
CA ASP A 488 -2.46 -9.33 7.19
C ASP A 488 -2.10 -8.13 6.32
N GLN A 489 -0.99 -8.25 5.59
CA GLN A 489 -0.49 -7.24 4.64
C GLN A 489 -1.35 -7.19 3.37
N GLY A 490 -1.96 -8.32 2.97
CA GLY A 490 -2.69 -8.40 1.70
C GLY A 490 -1.82 -8.29 0.45
N TRP A 491 -0.53 -8.64 0.51
CA TRP A 491 0.35 -8.68 -0.68
C TRP A 491 0.38 -10.08 -1.31
N TRP A 492 0.60 -10.09 -2.63
CA TRP A 492 0.67 -11.29 -3.46
C TRP A 492 1.91 -11.29 -4.36
N PRO A 493 2.64 -12.41 -4.50
CA PRO A 493 3.89 -12.45 -5.28
C PRO A 493 3.67 -12.21 -6.77
N ASP A 494 2.45 -12.44 -7.25
CA ASP A 494 2.04 -12.39 -8.64
C ASP A 494 1.12 -11.18 -8.93
N GLY A 495 0.28 -10.76 -7.97
CA GLY A 495 -0.65 -9.62 -8.11
C GLY A 495 -0.32 -8.35 -7.29
N LEU A 496 0.71 -8.37 -6.44
CA LEU A 496 1.05 -7.29 -5.49
C LEU A 496 -0.13 -6.93 -4.59
N LEU A 497 -0.72 -5.73 -4.72
CA LEU A 497 -1.91 -5.34 -3.95
C LEU A 497 -3.18 -6.11 -4.38
N THR A 498 -3.23 -6.64 -5.60
CA THR A 498 -4.42 -7.30 -6.12
C THR A 498 -4.35 -8.80 -5.84
N PRO A 499 -5.28 -9.38 -5.04
CA PRO A 499 -5.39 -10.83 -4.96
C PRO A 499 -5.59 -11.46 -6.35
N PRO A 500 -5.01 -12.62 -6.65
CA PRO A 500 -5.15 -13.25 -7.96
C PRO A 500 -6.59 -13.57 -8.37
N SER A 501 -7.46 -13.91 -7.40
CA SER A 501 -8.88 -14.18 -7.62
C SER A 501 -9.68 -14.06 -6.32
N ASP A 502 -11.02 -14.18 -6.41
CA ASP A 502 -11.92 -14.24 -5.25
C ASP A 502 -11.59 -15.42 -4.32
N GLU A 503 -11.29 -16.58 -4.91
CA GLU A 503 -10.95 -17.81 -4.21
C GLU A 503 -9.61 -17.71 -3.48
N ALA A 504 -8.68 -16.89 -3.99
CA ALA A 504 -7.36 -16.72 -3.37
C ALA A 504 -7.48 -16.05 -2.00
N MET A 505 -8.21 -14.94 -1.90
CA MET A 505 -8.43 -14.29 -0.60
C MET A 505 -9.38 -15.08 0.31
N LEU A 506 -10.37 -15.78 -0.26
CA LEU A 506 -11.23 -16.69 0.50
C LEU A 506 -10.41 -17.77 1.21
N PHE A 507 -9.41 -18.34 0.53
CA PHE A 507 -8.51 -19.34 1.13
C PHE A 507 -7.76 -18.80 2.36
N ASP A 508 -7.21 -17.58 2.29
CA ASP A 508 -6.50 -16.99 3.43
C ASP A 508 -7.45 -16.85 4.63
N ILE A 509 -8.70 -16.42 4.41
CA ILE A 509 -9.73 -16.27 5.48
C ILE A 509 -10.13 -17.64 6.06
N GLU A 510 -10.43 -18.63 5.21
CA GLU A 510 -10.82 -19.98 5.63
C GLU A 510 -9.71 -20.66 6.42
N TRP A 511 -8.47 -20.55 5.95
CA TRP A 511 -7.32 -21.13 6.63
C TRP A 511 -7.12 -20.48 8.01
N LEU A 512 -7.19 -19.15 8.09
CA LEU A 512 -7.06 -18.43 9.36
C LEU A 512 -8.17 -18.79 10.34
N LYS A 513 -9.42 -18.90 9.88
CA LYS A 513 -10.53 -19.35 10.72
C LYS A 513 -10.29 -20.77 11.24
N SER A 514 -9.83 -21.68 10.36
CA SER A 514 -9.51 -23.05 10.75
C SER A 514 -8.32 -23.17 11.70
N ALA A 515 -7.43 -22.17 11.70
CA ALA A 515 -6.27 -22.10 12.57
C ALA A 515 -6.58 -21.56 13.97
N GLY A 516 -7.85 -21.27 14.28
CA GLY A 516 -8.27 -20.78 15.60
C GLY A 516 -8.26 -19.26 15.76
N PHE A 517 -8.10 -18.48 14.68
CA PHE A 517 -8.24 -17.03 14.74
C PHE A 517 -9.71 -16.60 14.65
N ASN A 518 -10.06 -15.53 15.36
CA ASN A 518 -11.41 -14.92 15.33
C ASN A 518 -11.44 -13.51 14.72
N ILE A 519 -10.28 -12.94 14.45
CA ILE A 519 -10.13 -11.63 13.81
C ILE A 519 -8.96 -11.63 12.81
N ILE A 520 -9.01 -10.72 11.84
CA ILE A 520 -7.87 -10.31 11.02
C ILE A 520 -7.70 -8.80 11.17
N ARG A 521 -6.47 -8.34 11.42
CA ARG A 521 -6.15 -6.91 11.26
C ARG A 521 -5.65 -6.69 9.84
N LYS A 522 -6.45 -6.02 9.00
CA LYS A 522 -6.05 -5.66 7.65
C LYS A 522 -5.13 -4.44 7.73
N HIS A 523 -3.85 -4.66 7.45
CA HIS A 523 -2.80 -3.67 7.68
C HIS A 523 -2.73 -2.66 6.56
N ILE A 524 -2.96 -1.38 6.89
CA ILE A 524 -2.78 -0.18 6.04
C ILE A 524 -3.17 -0.36 4.56
N LYS A 525 -4.26 -1.08 4.31
CA LYS A 525 -4.77 -1.46 2.99
C LYS A 525 -6.29 -1.61 3.06
N VAL A 526 -6.99 -1.24 2.00
CA VAL A 526 -8.41 -1.56 1.80
C VAL A 526 -8.53 -2.68 0.77
N GLU A 527 -9.08 -3.82 1.14
CA GLU A 527 -9.26 -4.95 0.20
C GLU A 527 -10.43 -4.73 -0.75
N PRO A 528 -10.53 -5.50 -1.86
CA PRO A 528 -11.75 -5.60 -2.63
C PRO A 528 -12.94 -5.91 -1.72
N ARG A 529 -14.10 -5.27 -1.94
CA ARG A 529 -15.29 -5.41 -1.05
C ARG A 529 -15.74 -6.84 -0.81
N ARG A 530 -15.40 -7.74 -1.73
CA ARG A 530 -15.63 -9.18 -1.60
C ARG A 530 -14.87 -9.85 -0.45
N TYR A 531 -13.70 -9.33 -0.07
CA TYR A 531 -12.97 -9.76 1.12
C TYR A 531 -13.83 -9.66 2.37
N TYR A 532 -14.44 -8.49 2.59
CA TYR A 532 -15.28 -8.25 3.76
C TYR A 532 -16.58 -9.06 3.70
N TYR A 533 -17.14 -9.28 2.51
CA TYR A 533 -18.27 -10.21 2.32
C TYR A 533 -17.94 -11.63 2.77
N HIS A 534 -16.74 -12.13 2.47
CA HIS A 534 -16.29 -13.45 2.93
C HIS A 534 -16.08 -13.46 4.44
N CYS A 535 -15.49 -12.40 5.02
CA CYS A 535 -15.37 -12.25 6.47
C CYS A 535 -16.74 -12.27 7.18
N ASP A 536 -17.73 -11.55 6.63
CA ASP A 536 -19.09 -11.52 7.16
C ASP A 536 -19.74 -12.91 7.14
N ARG A 537 -19.59 -13.65 6.05
CA ARG A 537 -20.15 -15.01 5.87
C ARG A 537 -19.49 -16.06 6.77
N LEU A 538 -18.18 -15.96 6.96
CA LEU A 538 -17.39 -16.96 7.67
C LEU A 538 -17.29 -16.67 9.18
N GLY A 539 -17.74 -15.51 9.64
CA GLY A 539 -17.59 -15.12 11.04
C GLY A 539 -16.13 -14.82 11.38
N MET A 540 -15.47 -14.05 10.51
CA MET A 540 -14.14 -13.50 10.78
C MET A 540 -14.30 -12.02 11.08
N MET A 541 -13.94 -11.56 12.29
CA MET A 541 -13.94 -10.13 12.58
C MET A 541 -12.79 -9.44 11.84
N VAL A 542 -12.87 -8.12 11.69
CA VAL A 542 -11.84 -7.30 11.04
C VAL A 542 -11.55 -6.05 11.86
N TRP A 543 -10.27 -5.79 12.08
CA TRP A 543 -9.77 -4.43 12.34
C TRP A 543 -9.32 -3.85 11.00
N GLN A 544 -9.95 -2.75 10.60
CA GLN A 544 -9.66 -2.12 9.32
C GLN A 544 -8.78 -0.90 9.53
N ASP A 545 -7.54 -0.99 9.02
CA ASP A 545 -6.62 0.14 9.01
C ASP A 545 -6.87 1.06 7.82
N GLN A 546 -6.71 2.36 8.04
CA GLN A 546 -6.55 3.33 6.95
C GLN A 546 -5.15 3.22 6.35
N VAL A 547 -5.04 3.52 5.06
CA VAL A 547 -3.75 3.56 4.37
C VAL A 547 -2.90 4.72 4.87
N SER A 548 -1.66 4.45 5.26
CA SER A 548 -0.73 5.48 5.75
C SER A 548 -0.10 6.29 4.60
N GLY A 549 0.31 7.53 4.87
CA GLY A 549 0.95 8.41 3.88
C GLY A 549 2.03 9.35 4.47
N GLY A 550 2.38 10.37 3.69
CA GLY A 550 3.32 11.43 4.06
C GLY A 550 4.73 11.23 3.48
N SER A 551 5.41 12.35 3.18
CA SER A 551 6.74 12.38 2.56
C SER A 551 7.69 13.39 3.20
N GLY A 552 8.96 13.00 3.34
CA GLY A 552 10.04 13.87 3.79
C GLY A 552 10.15 14.08 5.31
N GLU A 553 11.04 14.99 5.70
CA GLU A 553 11.32 15.32 7.11
C GLU A 553 10.09 15.95 7.78
N GLY A 554 9.65 15.38 8.91
CA GLY A 554 8.51 15.87 9.69
C GLY A 554 7.13 15.34 9.27
N ALA A 555 7.06 14.54 8.20
CA ALA A 555 5.81 13.86 7.80
C ALA A 555 5.37 12.81 8.82
N TRP A 556 6.32 12.20 9.54
CA TRP A 556 6.09 11.27 10.64
C TRP A 556 6.68 11.86 11.92
N PRO A 557 5.95 11.84 13.06
CA PRO A 557 6.50 12.31 14.31
C PRO A 557 7.57 11.35 14.82
N LYS A 558 8.36 11.79 15.80
CA LYS A 558 9.23 10.88 16.55
C LYS A 558 8.36 9.77 17.16
N TRP A 559 8.71 8.52 16.88
CA TRP A 559 8.02 7.37 17.45
C TRP A 559 8.42 7.19 18.92
N THR A 560 7.52 7.56 19.81
CA THR A 560 7.65 7.47 21.27
C THR A 560 6.77 6.38 21.87
N ARG A 561 5.96 5.69 21.06
CA ARG A 561 5.02 4.65 21.48
C ARG A 561 4.13 5.14 22.62
N LEU A 562 4.03 4.37 23.69
CA LEU A 562 3.31 4.70 24.90
C LEU A 562 4.07 5.64 25.86
N ALA A 563 5.21 6.24 25.50
CA ALA A 563 5.82 7.26 26.38
C ALA A 563 4.91 8.50 26.53
N PRO A 564 4.99 9.24 27.65
CA PRO A 564 4.22 10.46 27.82
C PRO A 564 4.72 11.59 26.92
N ASN A 565 3.85 12.56 26.66
CA ASN A 565 4.12 13.77 25.86
C ASN A 565 4.60 13.48 24.42
N PRO A 566 3.80 12.75 23.61
CA PRO A 566 4.11 12.58 22.20
C PRO A 566 4.06 13.90 21.43
N SER A 567 4.69 13.92 20.26
CA SER A 567 4.59 15.01 19.27
C SER A 567 3.75 14.56 18.07
N GLU A 568 3.10 15.51 17.41
CA GLU A 568 2.42 15.31 16.11
C GLU A 568 3.37 15.57 14.94
N ALA A 569 3.10 14.94 13.79
CA ALA A 569 3.70 15.38 12.53
C ALA A 569 3.12 16.73 12.07
N THR A 570 3.86 17.43 11.21
CA THR A 570 3.38 18.66 10.56
C THR A 570 2.93 18.32 9.14
N TRP A 571 1.62 18.30 8.93
CA TRP A 571 1.02 18.01 7.62
C TRP A 571 0.50 19.30 6.97
N PRO A 572 0.72 19.52 5.67
CA PRO A 572 0.06 20.60 4.95
C PRO A 572 -1.46 20.35 4.87
N ASN A 573 -2.24 21.43 4.80
CA ASN A 573 -3.70 21.36 4.88
C ASN A 573 -4.34 20.50 3.77
N GLU A 574 -3.80 20.55 2.55
CA GLU A 574 -4.35 19.81 1.41
C GLU A 574 -4.12 18.28 1.52
N PRO A 575 -2.90 17.78 1.79
CA PRO A 575 -2.66 16.38 2.18
C PRO A 575 -3.53 15.91 3.35
N HIS A 576 -3.70 16.71 4.40
CA HIS A 576 -4.58 16.35 5.52
C HIS A 576 -6.05 16.23 5.08
N ALA A 577 -6.54 17.19 4.27
CA ALA A 577 -7.90 17.14 3.75
C ALA A 577 -8.12 15.92 2.84
N GLN A 578 -7.12 15.53 2.06
CA GLN A 578 -7.16 14.32 1.24
C GLN A 578 -7.15 13.05 2.09
N PHE A 579 -6.32 12.98 3.15
CA PHE A 579 -6.34 11.88 4.12
C PHE A 579 -7.73 11.71 4.76
N MET A 580 -8.34 12.81 5.23
CA MET A 580 -9.68 12.77 5.84
C MET A 580 -10.75 12.33 4.86
N ARG A 581 -10.63 12.73 3.59
CA ARG A 581 -11.56 12.33 2.51
C ARG A 581 -11.46 10.84 2.22
N GLU A 582 -10.25 10.30 2.05
CA GLU A 582 -10.05 8.86 1.85
C GLU A 582 -10.47 8.05 3.09
N LEU A 583 -10.30 8.59 4.31
CA LEU A 583 -10.76 7.96 5.54
C LEU A 583 -12.28 7.89 5.61
N GLU A 584 -12.97 8.97 5.25
CA GLU A 584 -14.43 9.01 5.14
C GLU A 584 -14.93 8.03 4.09
N TRP A 585 -14.34 8.00 2.90
CA TRP A 585 -14.72 7.06 1.84
C TRP A 585 -14.48 5.59 2.20
N MET A 586 -13.41 5.28 2.94
CA MET A 586 -13.18 3.94 3.47
C MET A 586 -14.32 3.55 4.44
N ILE A 587 -14.67 4.42 5.39
CA ILE A 587 -15.77 4.14 6.33
C ILE A 587 -17.10 4.03 5.59
N ASP A 588 -17.41 4.98 4.69
CA ASP A 588 -18.64 5.00 3.90
C ASP A 588 -18.86 3.71 3.12
N SER A 589 -17.80 3.18 2.50
CA SER A 589 -17.88 1.99 1.65
C SER A 589 -17.90 0.68 2.43
N LEU A 590 -17.54 0.70 3.72
CA LEU A 590 -17.35 -0.50 4.53
C LEU A 590 -18.24 -0.59 5.78
N GLU A 591 -18.91 0.48 6.20
CA GLU A 591 -19.64 0.57 7.47
C GLU A 591 -20.82 -0.40 7.61
N ASN A 592 -21.31 -1.00 6.53
CA ASN A 592 -22.36 -2.01 6.58
C ASN A 592 -21.85 -3.41 6.93
N HIS A 593 -20.54 -3.66 6.87
CA HIS A 593 -19.97 -4.99 7.13
C HIS A 593 -20.04 -5.34 8.62
N PRO A 594 -20.79 -6.38 9.04
CA PRO A 594 -20.81 -6.82 10.44
C PRO A 594 -19.43 -7.31 10.91
N SER A 595 -18.58 -7.82 10.03
CA SER A 595 -17.23 -8.27 10.39
C SER A 595 -16.33 -7.15 10.93
N ILE A 596 -16.48 -5.91 10.47
CA ILE A 596 -15.62 -4.82 10.94
C ILE A 596 -16.07 -4.40 12.34
N VAL A 597 -15.16 -4.51 13.32
CA VAL A 597 -15.42 -4.20 14.73
C VAL A 597 -14.52 -3.09 15.28
N CYS A 598 -13.47 -2.70 14.53
CA CYS A 598 -12.55 -1.65 14.92
C CYS A 598 -12.04 -0.88 13.70
N TRP A 599 -11.92 0.44 13.84
CA TRP A 599 -11.24 1.31 12.89
C TRP A 599 -9.88 1.75 13.41
N VAL A 600 -8.86 1.75 12.54
CA VAL A 600 -7.48 2.11 12.86
C VAL A 600 -6.99 3.18 11.87
N PRO A 601 -7.05 4.48 12.17
CA PRO A 601 -6.65 5.51 11.21
C PRO A 601 -5.13 5.67 11.06
N PHE A 602 -4.35 5.27 12.08
CA PHE A 602 -2.89 5.35 12.06
C PHE A 602 -2.26 4.03 12.51
N ASN A 603 -1.13 3.69 11.91
CA ASN A 603 -0.26 2.60 12.31
C ASN A 603 1.12 3.13 12.67
N GLU A 604 1.65 2.70 13.82
CA GLU A 604 2.87 3.23 14.42
C GLU A 604 2.88 4.77 14.39
N ALA A 605 4.01 5.38 14.03
CA ALA A 605 4.10 6.82 13.79
C ALA A 605 3.85 7.18 12.30
N TRP A 606 3.47 6.24 11.44
CA TRP A 606 3.42 6.50 10.00
C TRP A 606 2.26 7.42 9.66
N GLY A 607 2.63 8.62 9.20
CA GLY A 607 1.70 9.69 8.88
C GLY A 607 0.87 10.16 10.07
N GLN A 608 1.23 9.84 11.32
CA GLN A 608 0.42 10.19 12.49
C GLN A 608 0.44 11.72 12.72
N HIS A 609 -0.71 12.36 12.51
CA HIS A 609 -0.88 13.81 12.61
C HIS A 609 -2.28 14.16 13.11
N LEU A 610 -2.42 15.33 13.75
CA LEU A 610 -3.69 15.84 14.27
C LEU A 610 -4.50 14.75 14.99
N THR A 611 -3.84 13.91 15.77
CA THR A 611 -4.36 12.63 16.25
C THR A 611 -5.65 12.82 17.07
N MET A 612 -5.69 13.86 17.92
CA MET A 612 -6.88 14.19 18.71
C MET A 612 -8.07 14.67 17.87
N GLU A 613 -7.83 15.31 16.74
CA GLU A 613 -8.88 15.80 15.83
C GLU A 613 -9.48 14.63 15.03
N VAL A 614 -8.61 13.85 14.38
CA VAL A 614 -9.00 12.64 13.65
C VAL A 614 -9.77 11.68 14.55
N GLY A 615 -9.27 11.43 15.76
CA GLY A 615 -9.92 10.52 16.70
C GLY A 615 -11.30 11.00 17.17
N LYS A 616 -11.48 12.31 17.41
CA LYS A 616 -12.80 12.86 17.77
C LYS A 616 -13.79 12.75 16.61
N TRP A 617 -13.33 13.10 15.41
CA TRP A 617 -14.15 12.97 14.21
C TRP A 617 -14.61 11.52 14.01
N MET A 618 -13.74 10.53 14.19
CA MET A 618 -14.11 9.12 14.05
C MET A 618 -15.12 8.67 15.11
N VAL A 619 -14.94 9.07 16.38
CA VAL A 619 -15.88 8.75 17.46
C VAL A 619 -17.29 9.29 17.15
N GLU A 620 -17.36 10.47 16.52
CA GLU A 620 -18.63 11.06 16.09
C GLU A 620 -19.18 10.40 14.81
N ARG A 621 -18.30 10.06 13.86
CA ARG A 621 -18.67 9.54 12.53
C ARG A 621 -19.24 8.13 12.57
N ASP A 622 -18.65 7.21 13.34
CA ASP A 622 -19.16 5.85 13.49
C ASP A 622 -19.05 5.35 14.94
N PRO A 623 -20.05 5.65 15.79
CA PRO A 623 -20.07 5.18 17.17
C PRO A 623 -20.44 3.69 17.31
N SER A 624 -20.71 2.97 16.21
CA SER A 624 -21.08 1.55 16.24
C SER A 624 -19.88 0.60 16.30
N ARG A 625 -18.66 1.14 16.24
CA ARG A 625 -17.38 0.41 16.27
C ARG A 625 -16.41 1.10 17.22
N LEU A 626 -15.41 0.34 17.65
CA LEU A 626 -14.34 0.88 18.49
C LEU A 626 -13.23 1.51 17.65
N ILE A 627 -12.46 2.40 18.25
CA ILE A 627 -11.38 3.11 17.56
C ILE A 627 -10.05 2.83 18.25
N ASN A 628 -9.12 2.27 17.47
CA ASN A 628 -7.71 2.22 17.82
C ASN A 628 -6.99 3.35 17.09
N ILE A 629 -6.91 4.52 17.71
CA ILE A 629 -6.48 5.76 17.05
C ILE A 629 -5.08 5.65 16.41
N ALA A 630 -4.16 4.92 17.03
CA ALA A 630 -2.81 4.72 16.50
C ALA A 630 -2.27 3.38 16.97
N SER A 631 -2.44 2.33 16.18
CA SER A 631 -2.00 0.99 16.56
C SER A 631 -0.47 0.95 16.68
N GLY A 632 0.05 0.66 17.88
CA GLY A 632 1.49 0.71 18.19
C GLY A 632 2.13 2.09 18.08
N GLY A 633 1.32 3.12 17.83
CA GLY A 633 1.76 4.47 17.55
C GLY A 633 2.01 5.30 18.79
N ASN A 634 2.10 6.61 18.59
CA ASN A 634 2.17 7.53 19.72
C ASN A 634 0.80 7.60 20.40
N PHE A 635 0.75 7.31 21.70
CA PHE A 635 -0.53 7.29 22.41
C PHE A 635 -1.07 8.69 22.69
N TRP A 636 -2.26 8.94 22.15
CA TRP A 636 -3.11 10.08 22.48
C TRP A 636 -4.41 9.61 23.14
N PRO A 637 -4.94 10.32 24.14
CA PRO A 637 -6.10 9.87 24.91
C PRO A 637 -7.42 10.15 24.16
N VAL A 638 -7.62 9.50 23.01
CA VAL A 638 -8.82 9.56 22.18
C VAL A 638 -9.09 8.18 21.57
N GLY A 639 -10.35 7.87 21.25
CA GLY A 639 -10.76 6.52 20.87
C GLY A 639 -10.90 5.61 22.09
N ASP A 640 -10.74 4.30 21.87
CA ASP A 640 -11.09 3.27 22.85
C ASP A 640 -9.93 2.44 23.35
N ILE A 641 -8.84 2.40 22.59
CA ILE A 641 -7.77 1.41 22.72
C ILE A 641 -6.42 2.10 22.99
N VAL A 642 -5.62 1.48 23.87
CA VAL A 642 -4.19 1.73 24.02
C VAL A 642 -3.43 0.50 23.52
N ASP A 643 -2.55 0.70 22.56
CA ASP A 643 -1.95 -0.36 21.77
C ASP A 643 -0.42 -0.29 21.83
N GLU A 644 0.23 -1.39 22.20
CA GLU A 644 1.67 -1.56 22.15
C GLU A 644 2.06 -2.59 21.08
N HIS A 645 3.08 -2.26 20.29
CA HIS A 645 3.78 -3.22 19.43
C HIS A 645 5.06 -3.69 20.13
N ARG A 646 5.24 -5.01 20.27
CA ARG A 646 6.40 -5.57 20.97
C ARG A 646 6.92 -6.83 20.30
N TYR A 647 8.14 -6.76 19.80
CA TYR A 647 8.79 -7.86 19.09
C TYR A 647 10.02 -8.39 19.85
N PRO A 648 10.33 -9.70 19.74
CA PRO A 648 9.54 -10.73 19.06
C PRO A 648 8.40 -11.30 19.93
N HIS A 649 8.48 -11.14 21.26
CA HIS A 649 7.47 -11.65 22.18
C HIS A 649 6.55 -10.50 22.65
N PRO A 650 5.26 -10.78 22.91
CA PRO A 650 4.33 -9.75 23.34
C PRO A 650 4.74 -9.19 24.70
N GLY A 651 4.38 -7.93 24.96
CA GLY A 651 4.65 -7.27 26.23
C GLY A 651 4.00 -5.91 26.30
N PHE A 652 3.49 -5.53 27.48
CA PHE A 652 2.85 -4.25 27.72
C PHE A 652 3.58 -3.48 28.83
N PRO A 653 3.90 -2.19 28.65
CA PRO A 653 4.62 -1.39 29.65
C PRO A 653 3.66 -0.87 30.73
N PHE A 654 3.21 -1.75 31.62
CA PHE A 654 2.27 -1.40 32.70
C PHE A 654 2.81 -0.31 33.65
N ASP A 655 4.12 -0.17 33.77
CA ASP A 655 4.80 0.88 34.53
C ASP A 655 4.52 2.30 33.99
N LEU A 656 4.16 2.42 32.70
CA LEU A 656 3.76 3.69 32.10
C LEU A 656 2.32 4.10 32.44
N ASN A 657 1.53 3.23 33.09
CA ASN A 657 0.19 3.57 33.60
C ASN A 657 0.23 4.44 34.87
N THR A 658 1.12 5.43 34.89
CA THR A 658 1.21 6.40 35.98
C THR A 658 -0.05 7.29 35.98
N ASN A 659 -0.63 7.51 37.16
CA ASN A 659 -1.87 8.28 37.35
C ASN A 659 -3.07 7.78 36.53
N GLY A 660 -3.12 6.48 36.20
CA GLY A 660 -4.26 5.89 35.49
C GLY A 660 -4.40 6.31 34.03
N ARG A 661 -3.30 6.68 33.36
CA ARG A 661 -3.28 7.12 31.95
C ARG A 661 -3.98 6.16 30.99
N PHE A 662 -4.03 4.87 31.32
CA PHE A 662 -4.61 3.80 30.51
C PHE A 662 -5.93 3.25 31.09
N ASP A 663 -6.42 3.75 32.24
CA ASP A 663 -7.55 3.15 32.97
C ASP A 663 -8.92 3.27 32.25
N ASN A 664 -8.99 4.15 31.23
CA ASN A 664 -10.18 4.37 30.40
C ASN A 664 -10.08 3.71 29.02
N PHE A 665 -9.02 2.94 28.76
CA PHE A 665 -8.73 2.36 27.45
C PHE A 665 -8.62 0.84 27.56
N ILE A 666 -9.02 0.15 26.49
CA ILE A 666 -8.79 -1.28 26.31
C ILE A 666 -7.30 -1.46 25.98
N LYS A 667 -6.59 -2.29 26.73
CA LYS A 667 -5.16 -2.52 26.55
C LYS A 667 -4.95 -3.69 25.59
N VAL A 668 -4.17 -3.51 24.53
CA VAL A 668 -3.94 -4.53 23.50
C VAL A 668 -2.47 -4.64 23.13
N ILE A 669 -2.10 -5.79 22.54
CA ILE A 669 -0.84 -5.95 21.80
C ILE A 669 -1.18 -6.05 20.32
N GLY A 670 -1.12 -4.92 19.61
CA GLY A 670 -1.57 -4.79 18.22
C GLY A 670 -0.59 -5.30 17.18
N GLU A 671 0.66 -5.61 17.58
CA GLU A 671 1.63 -6.41 16.83
C GLU A 671 2.66 -7.06 17.77
N PHE A 672 2.93 -8.34 17.55
CA PHE A 672 4.06 -9.08 18.14
C PHE A 672 4.38 -10.31 17.30
N GLY A 673 5.37 -11.11 17.71
CA GLY A 673 5.70 -12.35 17.02
C GLY A 673 6.67 -12.10 15.88
N GLY A 674 6.26 -12.44 14.66
CA GLY A 674 7.07 -12.21 13.48
C GLY A 674 8.29 -13.11 13.40
N HIS A 675 8.19 -14.34 13.91
CA HIS A 675 9.28 -15.31 13.87
C HIS A 675 9.49 -15.76 12.41
N GLY A 676 10.62 -15.38 11.81
CA GLY A 676 10.90 -15.70 10.41
C GLY A 676 11.37 -17.14 10.23
N TYR A 677 10.78 -17.95 9.35
CA TYR A 677 11.31 -19.28 9.01
C TYR A 677 11.45 -19.43 7.49
N PRO A 678 12.70 -19.50 6.97
CA PRO A 678 12.94 -19.57 5.53
C PRO A 678 12.57 -20.95 4.99
N VAL A 679 11.81 -20.97 3.90
CA VAL A 679 11.45 -22.21 3.20
C VAL A 679 12.12 -22.20 1.82
N GLN A 680 13.02 -23.16 1.61
CA GLN A 680 13.77 -23.28 0.35
C GLN A 680 12.81 -23.45 -0.84
N GLY A 681 13.04 -22.68 -1.91
CA GLY A 681 12.19 -22.69 -3.11
C GLY A 681 10.95 -21.80 -3.04
N HIS A 682 10.68 -21.18 -1.88
CA HIS A 682 9.51 -20.32 -1.65
C HIS A 682 9.89 -18.91 -1.16
N LEU A 683 11.18 -18.54 -1.26
CA LEU A 683 11.65 -17.19 -0.99
C LEU A 683 11.44 -16.31 -2.23
N TRP A 684 10.97 -15.08 -2.03
CA TRP A 684 10.75 -14.13 -3.13
C TRP A 684 12.05 -13.83 -3.86
N ASP A 685 13.10 -13.47 -3.11
CA ASP A 685 14.48 -13.37 -3.55
C ASP A 685 15.39 -14.12 -2.57
N ALA A 686 15.95 -15.24 -3.02
CA ALA A 686 16.85 -16.06 -2.21
C ALA A 686 18.24 -15.42 -2.00
N ASN A 687 18.63 -14.47 -2.85
CA ASN A 687 19.92 -13.77 -2.77
C ASN A 687 19.83 -12.52 -1.90
N ARG A 688 18.62 -12.05 -1.61
CA ARG A 688 18.38 -10.92 -0.71
C ARG A 688 18.49 -11.31 0.75
N ARG A 689 18.74 -10.33 1.61
CA ARG A 689 18.62 -10.48 3.05
C ARG A 689 17.17 -10.80 3.44
N ASN A 690 16.90 -12.07 3.68
CA ASN A 690 15.66 -12.58 4.26
C ASN A 690 15.73 -12.49 5.79
N TRP A 691 14.67 -12.03 6.45
CA TRP A 691 14.71 -11.81 7.91
C TRP A 691 13.37 -12.03 8.61
N GLY A 692 13.44 -12.11 9.93
CA GLY A 692 12.29 -12.09 10.84
C GLY A 692 12.72 -11.57 12.22
N TYR A 693 11.76 -11.27 13.07
CA TYR A 693 12.00 -10.71 14.39
C TYR A 693 12.63 -11.76 15.32
N GLY A 694 13.61 -11.33 16.13
CA GLY A 694 14.37 -12.24 17.00
C GLY A 694 15.39 -13.12 16.26
N GLY A 695 15.69 -12.82 15.00
CA GLY A 695 16.60 -13.62 14.15
C GLY A 695 15.96 -14.91 13.64
N LEU A 696 16.60 -15.56 12.67
CA LEU A 696 16.07 -16.77 12.05
C LEU A 696 16.35 -18.02 12.90
N PRO A 697 15.34 -18.85 13.22
CA PRO A 697 15.51 -20.15 13.83
C PRO A 697 16.25 -21.08 12.87
N GLN A 698 17.08 -21.95 13.43
CA GLN A 698 17.90 -22.92 12.71
C GLN A 698 17.08 -24.13 12.26
N THR A 699 15.96 -24.41 12.94
CA THR A 699 15.10 -25.56 12.66
C THR A 699 13.62 -25.20 12.74
N LYS A 700 12.78 -26.00 12.09
CA LYS A 700 11.32 -25.88 12.19
C LYS A 700 10.81 -26.07 13.64
N ALA A 701 11.48 -26.94 14.41
CA ALA A 701 11.13 -27.17 15.81
C ALA A 701 11.39 -25.92 16.67
N GLU A 702 12.53 -25.25 16.47
CA GLU A 702 12.84 -23.99 17.14
C GLU A 702 11.86 -22.87 16.74
N TYR A 703 11.48 -22.80 15.46
CA TYR A 703 10.43 -21.87 15.01
C TYR A 703 9.11 -22.08 15.77
N LYS A 704 8.65 -23.34 15.88
CA LYS A 704 7.45 -23.68 16.63
C LYS A 704 7.58 -23.33 18.11
N GLU A 705 8.71 -23.67 18.74
CA GLU A 705 8.96 -23.37 20.16
C GLU A 705 8.89 -21.85 20.44
N ARG A 706 9.48 -21.04 19.56
CA ARG A 706 9.39 -19.58 19.64
C ARG A 706 7.96 -19.07 19.48
N TYR A 707 7.18 -19.66 18.58
CA TYR A 707 5.76 -19.35 18.42
C TYR A 707 4.98 -19.67 19.69
N THR A 708 5.07 -20.91 20.20
CA THR A 708 4.42 -21.35 21.45
C THR A 708 4.79 -20.44 22.62
N THR A 709 6.07 -20.08 22.77
CA THR A 709 6.52 -19.15 23.82
C THR A 709 5.83 -17.78 23.73
N SER A 710 5.58 -17.27 22.51
CA SER A 710 4.85 -16.01 22.35
C SER A 710 3.37 -16.15 22.75
N ILE A 711 2.74 -17.29 22.47
CA ILE A 711 1.35 -17.57 22.86
C ILE A 711 1.21 -17.66 24.38
N ASP A 712 2.11 -18.39 25.05
CA ASP A 712 2.12 -18.52 26.52
C ASP A 712 2.24 -17.14 27.19
N LYS A 713 3.14 -16.29 26.68
CA LYS A 713 3.30 -14.90 27.18
C LYS A 713 2.07 -14.04 26.92
N LEU A 714 1.39 -14.22 25.79
CA LEU A 714 0.12 -13.52 25.54
C LEU A 714 -0.95 -13.96 26.54
N LYS A 715 -1.01 -15.25 26.88
CA LYS A 715 -1.94 -15.77 27.92
C LYS A 715 -1.67 -15.15 29.29
N GLU A 716 -0.40 -15.04 29.69
CA GLU A 716 -0.01 -14.33 30.93
C GLU A 716 -0.46 -12.85 30.92
N LEU A 717 -0.36 -12.18 29.77
CA LEU A 717 -0.80 -10.80 29.60
C LEU A 717 -2.32 -10.66 29.60
N GLN A 718 -3.04 -11.62 29.03
CA GLN A 718 -4.51 -11.66 29.04
C GLN A 718 -5.05 -11.63 30.48
N GLN A 719 -4.45 -12.44 31.36
CA GLN A 719 -4.74 -12.48 32.80
C GLN A 719 -4.47 -11.14 33.52
N GLN A 720 -3.62 -10.28 32.95
CA GLN A 720 -3.25 -8.97 33.51
C GLN A 720 -4.08 -7.80 32.94
N GLY A 721 -5.09 -8.06 32.11
CA GLY A 721 -5.93 -7.00 31.55
C GLY A 721 -5.79 -6.75 30.05
N ILE A 722 -4.88 -7.46 29.36
CA ILE A 722 -4.78 -7.35 27.90
C ILE A 722 -5.98 -8.04 27.25
N ALA A 723 -6.63 -7.37 26.30
CA ALA A 723 -7.89 -7.81 25.69
C ALA A 723 -7.75 -8.26 24.22
N ALA A 724 -6.58 -8.07 23.60
CA ALA A 724 -6.31 -8.58 22.26
C ALA A 724 -4.82 -8.86 22.04
N GLY A 725 -4.55 -9.76 21.10
CA GLY A 725 -3.23 -9.99 20.53
C GLY A 725 -3.32 -10.12 19.01
N ILE A 726 -2.43 -9.42 18.31
CA ILE A 726 -2.30 -9.51 16.86
C ILE A 726 -0.89 -10.03 16.51
N TYR A 727 -0.82 -11.20 15.89
CA TYR A 727 0.44 -11.85 15.50
C TYR A 727 0.88 -11.41 14.10
N THR A 728 2.11 -10.91 13.97
CA THR A 728 2.72 -10.64 12.68
C THR A 728 3.33 -11.94 12.14
N GLN A 729 2.93 -12.50 10.99
CA GLN A 729 1.83 -12.13 10.08
C GLN A 729 1.26 -13.35 9.34
N THR A 730 0.20 -13.18 8.53
CA THR A 730 -0.45 -14.27 7.77
C THR A 730 0.52 -14.95 6.80
N THR A 731 1.17 -14.19 5.92
CA THR A 731 2.03 -14.70 4.83
C THR A 731 3.39 -14.04 4.84
N ASP A 732 4.40 -14.73 4.31
CA ASP A 732 5.66 -14.08 3.96
C ASP A 732 5.37 -13.02 2.90
N VAL A 733 6.08 -11.90 2.92
CA VAL A 733 5.93 -10.81 1.96
C VAL A 733 7.30 -10.29 1.56
N GLU A 734 7.67 -10.52 0.31
CA GLU A 734 8.96 -10.13 -0.26
C GLU A 734 10.17 -10.52 0.63
N GLY A 735 10.81 -9.56 1.31
CA GLY A 735 11.93 -9.80 2.21
C GLY A 735 11.55 -10.19 3.64
N GLU A 736 10.29 -10.02 4.04
CA GLU A 736 9.76 -10.42 5.34
C GLU A 736 9.29 -11.88 5.31
N ILE A 737 10.06 -12.80 5.90
CA ILE A 737 9.78 -14.25 5.86
C ILE A 737 9.17 -14.79 7.16
N ASN A 738 8.41 -13.93 7.81
CA ASN A 738 7.79 -14.08 9.13
C ASN A 738 6.28 -14.41 9.10
N GLY A 739 5.77 -14.83 7.94
CA GLY A 739 4.42 -15.35 7.79
C GLY A 739 4.24 -16.75 8.35
N LEU A 740 2.99 -17.11 8.67
CA LEU A 740 2.58 -18.48 9.01
C LEU A 740 2.53 -19.40 7.78
N MET A 741 2.53 -18.83 6.58
CA MET A 741 2.67 -19.53 5.30
C MET A 741 3.59 -18.76 4.34
N THR A 742 4.10 -19.45 3.33
CA THR A 742 4.96 -18.84 2.31
C THR A 742 4.21 -17.82 1.46
N TYR A 743 4.94 -16.92 0.81
CA TYR A 743 4.35 -15.80 0.04
C TYR A 743 3.44 -16.30 -1.10
N ASP A 744 3.78 -17.44 -1.70
CA ASP A 744 3.01 -18.12 -2.75
C ASP A 744 1.88 -19.04 -2.22
N ARG A 745 1.66 -19.06 -0.89
CA ARG A 745 0.69 -19.90 -0.18
C ARG A 745 0.85 -21.41 -0.42
N LYS A 746 2.01 -21.89 -0.90
CA LYS A 746 2.23 -23.32 -1.20
C LYS A 746 2.68 -24.13 0.01
N VAL A 747 3.31 -23.49 0.99
CA VAL A 747 3.78 -24.17 2.21
C VAL A 747 3.22 -23.48 3.44
N ILE A 748 2.43 -24.23 4.20
CA ILE A 748 1.98 -23.86 5.54
C ILE A 748 3.08 -24.22 6.55
N LYS A 749 3.55 -23.26 7.33
CA LYS A 749 4.70 -23.46 8.23
C LYS A 749 4.28 -24.19 9.51
N ILE A 750 3.12 -23.87 10.08
CA ILE A 750 2.48 -24.62 11.18
C ILE A 750 1.06 -25.00 10.73
N PRO A 751 0.68 -26.29 10.72
CA PRO A 751 -0.67 -26.72 10.35
C PRO A 751 -1.76 -26.00 11.13
N ALA A 752 -2.91 -25.77 10.49
CA ALA A 752 -4.03 -25.05 11.11
C ALA A 752 -4.57 -25.77 12.35
N GLU A 753 -4.70 -27.10 12.32
CA GLU A 753 -5.14 -27.90 13.47
C GLU A 753 -4.22 -27.71 14.70
N GLU A 754 -2.91 -27.66 14.46
CA GLU A 754 -1.90 -27.49 15.51
C GLU A 754 -1.88 -26.06 16.06
N LEU A 755 -2.14 -25.06 15.21
CA LEU A 755 -2.34 -23.68 15.65
C LEU A 755 -3.60 -23.55 16.50
N ALA A 756 -4.72 -24.15 16.07
CA ALA A 756 -5.97 -24.10 16.80
C ALA A 756 -5.83 -24.69 18.21
N GLU A 757 -5.13 -25.83 18.37
CA GLU A 757 -4.81 -26.40 19.68
C GLU A 757 -3.96 -25.45 20.55
N LEU A 758 -3.00 -24.74 19.95
CA LEU A 758 -2.19 -23.76 20.68
C LEU A 758 -3.00 -22.51 21.08
N HIS A 759 -4.04 -22.17 20.32
CA HIS A 759 -4.85 -20.96 20.52
C HIS A 759 -6.03 -21.16 21.46
N GLU A 760 -6.52 -22.39 21.60
CA GLU A 760 -7.66 -22.74 22.46
C GLU A 760 -7.56 -22.09 23.86
N PRO A 761 -6.42 -22.13 24.57
CA PRO A 761 -6.32 -21.48 25.88
C PRO A 761 -6.50 -19.96 25.87
N LEU A 762 -6.29 -19.26 24.75
CA LEU A 762 -6.54 -17.82 24.63
C LEU A 762 -8.02 -17.50 24.48
N LEU A 763 -8.79 -18.42 23.90
CA LEU A 763 -10.19 -18.21 23.53
C LEU A 763 -11.18 -18.75 24.56
N ASP A 764 -10.75 -19.69 25.39
CA ASP A 764 -11.56 -20.13 26.52
C ASP A 764 -11.76 -18.99 27.53
N PRO A 765 -13.02 -18.64 27.87
CA PRO A 765 -13.29 -17.74 28.98
C PRO A 765 -12.73 -18.40 30.24
N ALA A 766 -11.70 -17.80 30.83
CA ALA A 766 -11.10 -18.33 32.05
C ALA A 766 -12.18 -18.55 33.13
N GLU A 767 -12.21 -19.76 33.71
CA GLU A 767 -13.08 -20.12 34.85
C GLU A 767 -12.96 -19.17 36.04
#